data_AF-A0A1G6PHD6-F1
#
_entry.id   AF-A0A1G6PHD6-F1
#
_cell.length_a   1.000
_cell.length_b   1.000
_cell.length_c   1.000
_cell.angle_alpha   90.00
_cell.angle_beta   90.00
_cell.angle_gamma   90.00
#
_symmetry.space_group_name_H-M   'P 1'
#
loop_
_entity.id
_entity.type
_entity.pdbx_description
1 polymer ?
#
loop_
_entity_poly.entity_id
_entity_poly.type
_entity_poly.pdbx_seq_one_letter_code
_entity_poly.pdbx_strand_id
1 'polypeptide(L)'
;MRIRTYLLASGIIVALFSCKKDKDVNPEKEAIRNAADLAGLLKTDASVSIFTDVLKQTALSKEDLDAGITLFTVSNTAFENSGSSKTMARAVTASASHPNSYSDTVASPSLNTSNIRDHIIKGLISFSQLQNGQRLKTESGKTIQVIKSGDSTWVNGLLVEKNTLLHSDKVVAYKLSRALTNTHPKGSIAVTVYDATKWFISPPRGLPLVNYPVYLFHTREDFAATITGTIPKYAYRTLTGNDGIALFTDVIPGKYYLSAGNLNETDTLFAEFNITPGANGVLTGLSSDSLIRYATPPPTQPGAMPGNFYWTDLNGDGIITGQDYMPLPYRSVQTADEGTVPAIILVGKDTLNLEAALQPLINSIYMAAADFDRIRVVADGYMSQDATGSGQWLAFNNFSFNAGTQLIADIWALPWKTIRYANTMIRICNNINSADTDPYEAQARLLRAYSYINLVTSFGDVPLMTEVNMDTERYPGRSPKATVLDFIQQDLEFAAAHLPVNTVSKNFVTKWVATTLLAKTALLKNTSAKAIEYSNAVISSGKYALEADAGSVFGNAGSKEILWTGMDPLSGEFKTYFYNRAIFPTIRYAEVLLMNAEANIRMGNLTAAQNMLNQLQARSRRPPVTLDNNNKFDQLNLIVKAEASREGYHFATLVRIGLADAQLSSLGFRARHVLLPIPERELILDTKMVQNPGY
;
A
#
# COMPACT_ATOMS: atom_id res chain seq x y z
N MET A 1 -100.19 57.14 12.82
CA MET A 1 -100.38 58.58 13.13
C MET A 1 -99.68 59.40 12.06
N ARG A 2 -100.41 60.22 11.28
CA ARG A 2 -99.98 61.26 10.29
C ARG A 2 -98.84 60.90 9.29
N ILE A 3 -99.05 60.73 7.97
CA ILE A 3 -99.53 61.65 6.90
C ILE A 3 -98.49 62.71 6.44
N ARG A 4 -98.04 62.58 5.18
CA ARG A 4 -97.64 63.58 4.13
C ARG A 4 -96.61 62.92 3.18
N THR A 5 -96.78 62.71 1.86
CA THR A 5 -97.22 63.58 0.74
C THR A 5 -96.24 64.74 0.55
N TYR A 6 -95.53 64.96 -0.58
CA TYR A 6 -95.96 65.27 -1.96
C TYR A 6 -94.95 64.68 -2.99
N LEU A 7 -95.35 64.12 -4.16
CA LEU A 7 -95.53 64.79 -5.48
C LEU A 7 -94.31 65.59 -5.97
N LEU A 8 -93.93 65.67 -7.25
CA LEU A 8 -94.19 64.98 -8.54
C LEU A 8 -93.49 65.88 -9.59
N ALA A 9 -92.60 65.36 -10.43
CA ALA A 9 -92.22 66.02 -11.69
C ALA A 9 -91.61 64.98 -12.65
N SER A 10 -92.25 64.80 -13.81
CA SER A 10 -91.98 63.72 -14.76
C SER A 10 -91.16 64.17 -15.96
N GLY A 11 -90.23 63.32 -16.41
CA GLY A 11 -89.48 63.46 -17.67
C GLY A 11 -88.93 62.11 -18.13
N ILE A 12 -89.71 61.39 -18.94
CA ILE A 12 -89.38 60.10 -19.55
C ILE A 12 -89.03 60.41 -21.02
N ILE A 13 -87.92 59.93 -21.62
CA ILE A 13 -87.84 58.66 -22.37
C ILE A 13 -86.40 58.40 -22.86
N VAL A 14 -85.83 57.23 -22.47
CA VAL A 14 -85.04 56.23 -23.25
C VAL A 14 -83.73 56.70 -23.95
N ALA A 15 -82.57 56.01 -23.93
CA ALA A 15 -82.12 54.66 -23.51
C ALA A 15 -80.70 54.77 -22.84
N LEU A 16 -80.03 53.76 -22.24
CA LEU A 16 -79.89 52.31 -22.48
C LEU A 16 -79.63 51.52 -21.16
N PHE A 17 -79.80 50.19 -21.20
CA PHE A 17 -79.51 49.21 -20.14
C PHE A 17 -78.04 49.26 -19.67
N SER A 18 -77.66 48.92 -18.43
CA SER A 18 -78.02 47.71 -17.68
C SER A 18 -77.56 47.76 -16.22
N CYS A 19 -78.29 47.10 -15.31
CA CYS A 19 -77.86 46.88 -13.93
C CYS A 19 -76.65 45.93 -13.85
N LYS A 20 -75.73 46.17 -12.90
CA LYS A 20 -74.74 45.17 -12.47
C LYS A 20 -75.21 44.58 -11.15
N LYS A 21 -75.57 43.29 -11.18
CA LYS A 21 -75.95 42.49 -10.01
C LYS A 21 -74.69 42.13 -9.24
N ASP A 22 -74.68 42.32 -7.92
CA ASP A 22 -73.62 41.75 -7.07
C ASP A 22 -73.56 40.24 -7.27
N LYS A 23 -72.35 39.71 -7.40
CA LYS A 23 -72.14 38.28 -7.60
C LYS A 23 -71.96 37.60 -6.25
N ASP A 24 -72.81 36.63 -5.96
CA ASP A 24 -72.54 35.63 -4.93
C ASP A 24 -71.16 35.01 -5.18
N VAL A 25 -70.21 35.33 -4.31
CA VAL A 25 -68.89 34.71 -4.31
C VAL A 25 -69.04 33.35 -3.64
N ASN A 26 -69.29 32.31 -4.44
CA ASN A 26 -69.25 30.94 -3.94
C ASN A 26 -67.83 30.68 -3.37
N PRO A 27 -67.67 30.42 -2.05
CA PRO A 27 -66.37 30.25 -1.42
C PRO A 27 -65.55 29.10 -2.01
N GLU A 28 -66.21 28.04 -2.47
CA GLU A 28 -65.59 26.89 -3.14
C GLU A 28 -65.00 27.31 -4.50
N LYS A 29 -65.70 28.16 -5.25
CA LYS A 29 -65.19 28.71 -6.52
C LYS A 29 -64.07 29.72 -6.32
N GLU A 30 -64.08 30.48 -5.23
CA GLU A 30 -62.99 31.39 -4.87
C GLU A 30 -61.73 30.61 -4.45
N ALA A 31 -61.90 29.56 -3.62
CA ALA A 31 -60.84 28.62 -3.25
C ALA A 31 -60.18 27.94 -4.46
N ILE A 32 -60.98 27.40 -5.38
CA ILE A 32 -60.49 26.77 -6.63
C ILE A 32 -59.79 27.80 -7.52
N ARG A 33 -60.33 29.01 -7.63
CA ARG A 33 -59.71 30.10 -8.41
C ARG A 33 -58.33 30.47 -7.87
N ASN A 34 -58.19 30.64 -6.56
CA ASN A 34 -56.91 31.00 -5.96
C ASN A 34 -55.87 29.88 -6.09
N ALA A 35 -56.29 28.60 -5.99
CA ALA A 35 -55.42 27.46 -6.26
C ALA A 35 -54.98 27.39 -7.74
N ALA A 36 -55.86 27.77 -8.67
CA ALA A 36 -55.54 27.88 -10.09
C ALA A 36 -54.58 29.04 -10.42
N ASP A 37 -54.72 30.19 -9.74
CA ASP A 37 -53.81 31.34 -9.87
C ASP A 37 -52.42 31.00 -9.30
N LEU A 38 -52.36 30.38 -8.11
CA LEU A 38 -51.15 29.83 -7.48
C LEU A 38 -50.41 28.83 -8.39
N ALA A 39 -51.15 27.89 -8.97
CA ALA A 39 -50.62 26.94 -9.94
C ALA A 39 -50.31 27.56 -11.32
N GLY A 40 -50.84 28.75 -11.62
CA GLY A 40 -50.44 29.56 -12.75
C GLY A 40 -49.01 30.11 -12.60
N LEU A 41 -48.62 30.45 -11.37
CA LEU A 41 -47.30 31.00 -11.05
C LEU A 41 -46.18 29.93 -11.04
N LEU A 42 -46.49 28.68 -10.69
CA LEU A 42 -45.52 27.57 -10.74
C LEU A 42 -45.22 27.03 -12.16
N LYS A 43 -45.93 27.52 -13.20
CA LYS A 43 -45.77 27.06 -14.61
C LYS A 43 -44.39 27.29 -15.22
N THR A 44 -43.52 28.08 -14.61
CA THR A 44 -42.20 28.42 -15.13
C THR A 44 -41.20 27.26 -15.02
N ASP A 45 -41.38 26.34 -14.05
CA ASP A 45 -40.58 25.11 -13.95
C ASP A 45 -41.36 23.92 -14.51
N ALA A 46 -41.03 23.52 -15.74
CA ALA A 46 -41.63 22.37 -16.41
C ALA A 46 -41.44 21.05 -15.65
N SER A 47 -40.45 20.97 -14.74
CA SER A 47 -40.17 19.78 -13.94
C SER A 47 -41.07 19.60 -12.72
N VAL A 48 -42.01 20.52 -12.41
CA VAL A 48 -42.99 20.37 -11.30
C VAL A 48 -44.45 20.46 -11.78
N SER A 49 -44.70 20.27 -13.07
CA SER A 49 -46.02 20.44 -13.68
C SER A 49 -47.08 19.45 -13.21
N ILE A 50 -46.71 18.21 -12.83
CA ILE A 50 -47.63 17.23 -12.25
C ILE A 50 -48.14 17.70 -10.88
N PHE A 51 -47.24 18.18 -10.01
CA PHE A 51 -47.62 18.78 -8.73
C PHE A 51 -48.54 19.98 -8.92
N THR A 52 -48.20 20.83 -9.90
CA THR A 52 -48.96 22.01 -10.29
C THR A 52 -50.37 21.67 -10.79
N ASP A 53 -50.56 20.56 -11.51
CA ASP A 53 -51.88 20.13 -12.01
C ASP A 53 -52.78 19.53 -10.92
N VAL A 54 -52.21 18.87 -9.91
CA VAL A 54 -52.96 18.39 -8.73
C VAL A 54 -53.30 19.55 -7.78
N LEU A 55 -52.44 20.56 -7.67
CA LEU A 55 -52.67 21.76 -6.86
C LEU A 55 -53.92 22.53 -7.33
N LYS A 56 -54.12 22.67 -8.65
CA LYS A 56 -55.33 23.29 -9.26
C LYS A 56 -56.64 22.62 -8.82
N GLN A 57 -56.60 21.33 -8.50
CA GLN A 57 -57.76 20.52 -8.13
C GLN A 57 -58.01 20.52 -6.62
N THR A 58 -57.15 21.17 -5.83
CA THR A 58 -57.20 21.17 -4.38
C THR A 58 -57.76 22.50 -3.88
N ALA A 59 -58.96 22.47 -3.31
CA ALA A 59 -59.52 23.66 -2.66
C ALA A 59 -58.72 24.01 -1.39
N LEU A 60 -58.18 25.23 -1.33
CA LEU A 60 -57.51 25.83 -0.18
C LEU A 60 -58.39 26.94 0.39
N SER A 61 -58.44 27.10 1.72
CA SER A 61 -59.30 28.12 2.32
C SER A 61 -58.77 29.54 2.05
N LYS A 62 -59.68 30.51 1.97
CA LYS A 62 -59.32 31.92 1.78
C LYS A 62 -58.46 32.48 2.91
N GLU A 63 -58.77 32.08 4.15
CA GLU A 63 -58.03 32.45 5.35
C GLU A 63 -56.57 31.97 5.29
N ASP A 64 -56.33 30.74 4.82
CA ASP A 64 -54.97 30.20 4.66
C ASP A 64 -54.16 30.91 3.59
N LEU A 65 -54.82 31.37 2.53
CA LEU A 65 -54.20 32.09 1.42
C LEU A 65 -53.91 33.56 1.77
N ASP A 66 -54.76 34.19 2.59
CA ASP A 66 -54.54 35.56 3.07
C ASP A 66 -53.51 35.63 4.22
N ALA A 67 -53.34 34.55 5.00
CA ALA A 67 -52.21 34.37 5.92
C ALA A 67 -50.87 34.05 5.23
N GLY A 68 -50.91 33.74 3.93
CA GLY A 68 -49.78 33.28 3.12
C GLY A 68 -49.42 31.81 3.37
N ILE A 69 -48.74 31.17 2.42
CA ILE A 69 -48.41 29.74 2.48
C ILE A 69 -46.96 29.43 2.08
N THR A 70 -46.41 28.39 2.69
CA THR A 70 -45.13 27.79 2.29
C THR A 70 -45.38 26.41 1.68
N LEU A 71 -44.94 26.22 0.44
CA LEU A 71 -45.08 25.00 -0.35
C LEU A 71 -43.77 24.22 -0.39
N PHE A 72 -43.85 22.91 -0.18
CA PHE A 72 -42.77 21.97 -0.43
C PHE A 72 -43.08 21.15 -1.68
N THR A 73 -42.76 21.67 -2.87
CA THR A 73 -43.04 21.01 -4.17
C THR A 73 -41.95 20.00 -4.55
N VAL A 74 -42.17 19.22 -5.60
CA VAL A 74 -41.40 18.01 -5.97
C VAL A 74 -41.38 17.80 -7.49
N SER A 75 -40.37 17.11 -8.02
CA SER A 75 -40.23 16.90 -9.46
C SER A 75 -41.20 15.86 -10.04
N ASN A 76 -41.54 16.02 -11.32
CA ASN A 76 -42.32 15.06 -12.11
C ASN A 76 -41.69 13.67 -12.10
N THR A 77 -40.37 13.60 -12.23
CA THR A 77 -39.60 12.35 -12.20
C THR A 77 -39.74 11.59 -10.88
N ALA A 78 -40.05 12.27 -9.77
CA ALA A 78 -40.34 11.61 -8.49
C ALA A 78 -41.72 10.92 -8.45
N PHE A 79 -42.57 11.14 -9.46
CA PHE A 79 -43.87 10.49 -9.64
C PHE A 79 -43.91 9.48 -10.81
N GLU A 80 -43.03 9.63 -11.79
CA GLU A 80 -43.06 8.88 -13.06
C GLU A 80 -42.56 7.43 -12.98
N ASN A 81 -42.12 6.95 -11.81
CA ASN A 81 -41.94 5.51 -11.53
C ASN A 81 -43.29 4.79 -11.33
N SER A 82 -44.25 5.03 -12.23
CA SER A 82 -45.50 4.29 -12.37
C SER A 82 -45.86 4.17 -13.84
N GLY A 83 -46.24 2.95 -14.25
CA GLY A 83 -46.47 2.66 -15.66
C GLY A 83 -47.64 3.44 -16.28
N SER A 84 -47.43 3.91 -17.51
CA SER A 84 -48.44 4.32 -18.49
C SER A 84 -49.32 5.56 -18.23
N SER A 85 -48.88 6.69 -18.78
CA SER A 85 -49.70 7.62 -19.57
C SER A 85 -48.75 8.46 -20.44
N LYS A 86 -48.74 8.45 -21.78
CA LYS A 86 -49.87 8.63 -22.71
C LYS A 86 -49.53 8.10 -24.13
N THR A 87 -49.99 6.91 -24.55
CA THR A 87 -50.06 6.59 -25.99
C THR A 87 -51.19 5.63 -26.36
N MET A 88 -52.38 6.19 -26.62
CA MET A 88 -53.44 5.53 -27.40
C MET A 88 -53.61 6.27 -28.73
N ALA A 89 -52.65 6.08 -29.64
CA ALA A 89 -52.80 6.33 -31.08
C ALA A 89 -51.69 5.66 -31.90
N ARG A 90 -52.05 4.60 -32.63
CA ARG A 90 -51.32 3.96 -33.76
C ARG A 90 -49.89 3.40 -33.54
N ALA A 91 -49.81 2.05 -33.63
CA ALA A 91 -48.91 1.22 -34.46
C ALA A 91 -47.38 1.51 -34.45
N VAL A 92 -46.49 0.51 -34.42
CA VAL A 92 -46.45 -0.68 -35.29
C VAL A 92 -45.93 -1.94 -34.55
N THR A 93 -46.34 -3.09 -35.09
CA THR A 93 -46.14 -4.49 -34.68
C THR A 93 -44.71 -5.03 -34.54
N ALA A 94 -44.59 -6.07 -33.68
CA ALA A 94 -43.65 -7.21 -33.73
C ALA A 94 -42.17 -6.94 -33.33
N SER A 95 -41.42 -7.87 -32.70
CA SER A 95 -41.66 -9.29 -32.33
C SER A 95 -40.80 -9.77 -31.14
N ALA A 96 -41.31 -10.71 -30.31
CA ALA A 96 -40.59 -11.75 -29.53
C ALA A 96 -39.45 -11.31 -28.54
N SER A 97 -39.02 -12.01 -27.48
CA SER A 97 -39.44 -13.13 -26.61
C SER A 97 -38.36 -13.25 -25.49
N HIS A 98 -38.51 -13.79 -24.27
CA HIS A 98 -39.56 -14.57 -23.58
C HIS A 98 -39.47 -14.30 -22.03
N PRO A 99 -40.07 -15.07 -21.07
CA PRO A 99 -40.50 -14.50 -19.78
C PRO A 99 -39.68 -14.88 -18.52
N ASN A 100 -39.56 -13.92 -17.58
CA ASN A 100 -39.79 -14.10 -16.13
C ASN A 100 -39.57 -12.75 -15.41
N SER A 101 -40.65 -11.97 -15.24
CA SER A 101 -40.65 -10.77 -14.38
C SER A 101 -41.49 -11.04 -13.14
N TYR A 102 -40.84 -11.08 -11.98
CA TYR A 102 -41.50 -11.10 -10.67
C TYR A 102 -42.36 -9.83 -10.52
N SER A 103 -43.64 -9.97 -10.17
CA SER A 103 -44.56 -8.84 -10.06
C SER A 103 -44.49 -8.19 -8.68
N ASP A 104 -43.40 -7.46 -8.41
CA ASP A 104 -43.33 -6.58 -7.25
C ASP A 104 -44.13 -5.29 -7.53
N THR A 105 -45.45 -5.36 -7.34
CA THR A 105 -46.30 -4.17 -7.26
C THR A 105 -46.09 -3.45 -5.92
N VAL A 106 -44.93 -2.84 -5.75
CA VAL A 106 -44.75 -1.74 -4.79
C VAL A 106 -45.60 -0.58 -5.30
N ALA A 107 -46.59 -0.16 -4.51
CA ALA A 107 -47.45 0.95 -4.89
C ALA A 107 -46.67 2.27 -4.90
N SER A 108 -46.38 2.79 -6.10
CA SER A 108 -45.73 4.09 -6.28
C SER A 108 -46.56 5.21 -5.63
N PRO A 109 -45.92 6.24 -5.02
CA PRO A 109 -46.64 7.33 -4.38
C PRO A 109 -47.32 8.23 -5.42
N SER A 110 -48.58 7.93 -5.74
CA SER A 110 -49.41 8.78 -6.61
C SER A 110 -49.75 10.09 -5.89
N LEU A 111 -49.36 11.24 -6.45
CA LEU A 111 -49.86 12.53 -5.97
C LEU A 111 -51.31 12.71 -6.39
N ASN A 112 -52.16 13.09 -5.44
CA ASN A 112 -53.57 13.38 -5.68
C ASN A 112 -54.08 14.43 -4.67
N THR A 113 -55.35 14.82 -4.80
CA THR A 113 -55.94 15.87 -3.96
C THR A 113 -56.04 15.52 -2.46
N SER A 114 -55.85 14.25 -2.07
CA SER A 114 -55.88 13.81 -0.67
C SER A 114 -54.53 13.91 0.05
N ASN A 115 -53.39 13.82 -0.67
CA ASN A 115 -52.05 13.87 -0.07
C ASN A 115 -51.27 15.16 -0.37
N ILE A 116 -51.62 15.92 -1.41
CA ILE A 116 -50.94 17.21 -1.69
C ILE A 116 -51.04 18.23 -0.55
N ARG A 117 -52.04 18.11 0.32
CA ARG A 117 -52.20 18.92 1.55
C ARG A 117 -51.12 18.66 2.61
N ASP A 118 -50.35 17.58 2.48
CA ASP A 118 -49.14 17.32 3.28
C ASP A 118 -47.98 18.26 2.90
N HIS A 119 -48.02 18.82 1.69
CA HIS A 119 -46.97 19.66 1.12
C HIS A 119 -47.17 21.17 1.37
N ILE A 120 -48.15 21.54 2.18
CA ILE A 120 -48.59 22.93 2.39
C ILE A 120 -48.49 23.27 3.88
N ILE A 121 -47.70 24.28 4.22
CA ILE A 121 -47.63 24.88 5.56
C ILE A 121 -48.31 26.25 5.53
N LYS A 122 -49.07 26.56 6.59
CA LYS A 122 -49.70 27.87 6.78
C LYS A 122 -48.67 28.89 7.28
N GLY A 123 -48.68 30.09 6.71
CA GLY A 123 -47.70 31.15 6.94
C GLY A 123 -46.50 31.11 5.99
N LEU A 124 -45.83 32.26 5.87
CA LEU A 124 -44.61 32.43 5.08
C LEU A 124 -43.38 32.13 5.94
N ILE A 125 -42.65 31.08 5.59
CA ILE A 125 -41.43 30.67 6.28
C ILE A 125 -40.28 30.79 5.29
N SER A 126 -39.39 31.75 5.53
CA SER A 126 -38.17 31.88 4.75
C SER A 126 -37.15 30.79 5.11
N PHE A 127 -36.22 30.52 4.20
CA PHE A 127 -35.18 29.48 4.40
C PHE A 127 -34.30 29.74 5.64
N SER A 128 -34.13 31.01 6.04
CA SER A 128 -33.41 31.37 7.26
C SER A 128 -34.25 31.13 8.53
N GLN A 129 -35.59 31.21 8.44
CA GLN A 129 -36.51 30.94 9.55
C GLN A 129 -36.70 29.46 9.87
N LEU A 130 -36.41 28.55 8.93
CA LEU A 130 -36.39 27.09 9.16
C LEU A 130 -35.28 26.74 10.19
N GLN A 131 -35.61 26.47 11.45
CA GLN A 131 -34.63 26.16 12.51
C GLN A 131 -34.42 24.66 12.71
N ASN A 132 -33.23 24.28 13.20
CA ASN A 132 -32.96 22.89 13.56
C ASN A 132 -33.92 22.42 14.67
N GLY A 133 -34.54 21.26 14.50
CA GLY A 133 -35.52 20.71 15.45
C GLY A 133 -36.91 21.34 15.41
N GLN A 134 -37.15 22.36 14.56
CA GLN A 134 -38.46 22.99 14.42
C GLN A 134 -39.50 21.98 13.93
N ARG A 135 -40.72 22.05 14.49
CA ARG A 135 -41.86 21.22 14.07
C ARG A 135 -42.90 22.10 13.39
N LEU A 136 -43.24 21.78 12.14
CA LEU A 136 -44.21 22.50 11.33
C LEU A 136 -45.48 21.65 11.16
N LYS A 137 -46.64 22.29 11.11
CA LYS A 137 -47.93 21.61 10.92
C LYS A 137 -48.46 21.86 9.51
N THR A 138 -48.76 20.78 8.78
CA THR A 138 -49.29 20.82 7.42
C THR A 138 -50.78 21.21 7.42
N GLU A 139 -51.31 21.57 6.25
CA GLU A 139 -52.76 21.80 6.07
C GLU A 139 -53.57 20.54 6.41
N SER A 140 -53.08 19.36 6.01
CA SER A 140 -53.63 18.05 6.40
C SER A 140 -53.51 17.72 7.89
N GLY A 141 -52.86 18.58 8.69
CA GLY A 141 -52.72 18.44 10.14
C GLY A 141 -51.55 17.58 10.61
N LYS A 142 -50.75 17.01 9.71
CA LYS A 142 -49.54 16.24 10.03
C LYS A 142 -48.45 17.16 10.58
N THR A 143 -47.56 16.60 11.39
CA THR A 143 -46.39 17.32 11.93
C THR A 143 -45.14 16.88 11.19
N ILE A 144 -44.49 17.79 10.48
CA ILE A 144 -43.21 17.55 9.81
C ILE A 144 -42.06 18.22 10.58
N GLN A 145 -40.89 17.60 10.60
CA GLN A 145 -39.72 18.08 11.34
C GLN A 145 -38.71 18.74 10.40
N VAL A 146 -38.16 19.88 10.83
CA VAL A 146 -37.02 20.55 10.19
C VAL A 146 -35.74 20.11 10.89
N ILE A 147 -34.73 19.72 10.11
CA ILE A 147 -33.40 19.39 10.59
C ILE A 147 -32.37 20.17 9.78
N LYS A 148 -31.40 20.80 10.44
CA LYS A 148 -30.24 21.42 9.79
C LYS A 148 -29.00 20.62 10.17
N SER A 149 -28.25 20.19 9.15
CA SER A 149 -27.05 19.37 9.32
C SER A 149 -26.01 19.86 8.31
N GLY A 150 -24.95 20.50 8.81
CA GLY A 150 -24.11 21.40 8.01
C GLY A 150 -24.93 22.45 7.25
N ASP A 151 -24.58 22.67 5.98
CA ASP A 151 -25.23 23.65 5.10
C ASP A 151 -26.59 23.20 4.52
N SER A 152 -27.10 22.04 4.92
CA SER A 152 -28.30 21.42 4.34
C SER A 152 -29.49 21.50 5.30
N THR A 153 -30.63 21.95 4.79
CA THR A 153 -31.92 21.95 5.48
C THR A 153 -32.76 20.77 4.99
N TRP A 154 -33.32 20.00 5.92
CA TRP A 154 -34.13 18.82 5.68
C TRP A 154 -35.52 19.03 6.26
N VAL A 155 -36.56 18.67 5.53
CA VAL A 155 -37.95 18.76 5.96
C VAL A 155 -38.58 17.38 5.84
N ASN A 156 -39.08 16.86 6.96
CA ASN A 156 -39.60 15.50 7.08
C ASN A 156 -38.59 14.38 6.73
N GLY A 157 -37.29 14.69 6.68
CA GLY A 157 -36.25 13.80 6.19
C GLY A 157 -35.97 13.92 4.68
N LEU A 158 -36.46 14.97 4.00
CA LEU A 158 -36.19 15.23 2.58
C LEU A 158 -35.39 16.53 2.41
N LEU A 159 -34.41 16.53 1.50
CA LEU A 159 -33.56 17.71 1.25
C LEU A 159 -34.39 18.86 0.69
N VAL A 160 -34.29 20.03 1.32
CA VAL A 160 -34.86 21.28 0.81
C VAL A 160 -33.82 21.95 -0.08
N GLU A 161 -34.13 22.12 -1.37
CA GLU A 161 -33.28 22.90 -2.27
C GLU A 161 -33.22 24.36 -1.82
N LYS A 162 -32.01 24.93 -1.79
CA LYS A 162 -31.76 26.32 -1.38
C LYS A 162 -32.41 27.34 -2.33
N ASN A 163 -32.60 26.95 -3.58
CA ASN A 163 -33.21 27.79 -4.60
C ASN A 163 -34.73 27.79 -4.40
N THR A 164 -35.27 28.97 -4.10
CA THR A 164 -36.72 29.16 -4.02
C THR A 164 -37.30 29.20 -5.44
N LEU A 165 -38.22 28.30 -5.76
CA LEU A 165 -38.82 28.20 -7.11
C LEU A 165 -39.85 29.32 -7.38
N LEU A 166 -40.50 29.80 -6.32
CA LEU A 166 -41.46 30.90 -6.38
C LEU A 166 -41.45 31.67 -5.06
N HIS A 167 -41.40 33.00 -5.13
CA HIS A 167 -41.46 33.88 -3.97
C HIS A 167 -42.36 35.08 -4.27
N SER A 168 -43.36 35.31 -3.41
CA SER A 168 -44.20 36.50 -3.40
C SER A 168 -44.55 36.91 -1.96
N ASP A 169 -45.29 37.99 -1.81
CA ASP A 169 -45.89 38.46 -0.55
C ASP A 169 -46.92 37.49 0.07
N LYS A 170 -47.30 36.43 -0.65
CA LYS A 170 -48.27 35.41 -0.20
C LYS A 170 -47.82 33.96 -0.37
N VAL A 171 -46.71 33.69 -1.04
CA VAL A 171 -46.26 32.32 -1.36
C VAL A 171 -44.74 32.19 -1.31
N VAL A 172 -44.25 31.13 -0.68
CA VAL A 172 -42.87 30.66 -0.83
C VAL A 172 -42.87 29.19 -1.24
N ALA A 173 -42.15 28.81 -2.30
CA ALA A 173 -42.07 27.43 -2.77
C ALA A 173 -40.63 26.90 -2.78
N TYR A 174 -40.40 25.81 -2.05
CA TYR A 174 -39.15 25.06 -2.01
C TYR A 174 -39.30 23.71 -2.71
N LYS A 175 -38.26 23.25 -3.41
CA LYS A 175 -38.22 21.94 -4.05
C LYS A 175 -37.68 20.87 -3.09
N LEU A 176 -38.26 19.68 -3.14
CA LEU A 176 -37.83 18.46 -2.48
C LEU A 176 -37.49 17.37 -3.51
N SER A 177 -36.67 16.41 -3.08
CA SER A 177 -36.24 15.24 -3.88
C SER A 177 -37.37 14.25 -4.22
N ARG A 178 -38.37 14.10 -3.34
CA ARG A 178 -39.51 13.18 -3.51
C ARG A 178 -40.74 13.65 -2.73
N ALA A 179 -41.89 13.00 -2.96
CA ALA A 179 -43.14 13.28 -2.23
C ALA A 179 -42.97 13.13 -0.70
N LEU A 180 -43.68 13.95 0.08
CA LEU A 180 -43.73 13.81 1.54
C LEU A 180 -44.55 12.58 1.91
N THR A 181 -44.08 11.84 2.90
CA THR A 181 -44.68 10.58 3.37
C THR A 181 -45.03 10.64 4.85
N ASN A 182 -45.88 9.71 5.29
CA ASN A 182 -46.36 9.62 6.69
C ASN A 182 -45.27 9.22 7.69
N THR A 183 -44.12 8.76 7.20
CA THR A 183 -42.98 8.29 7.98
C THR A 183 -41.74 9.02 7.50
N HIS A 184 -40.93 9.56 8.42
CA HIS A 184 -39.60 10.03 8.03
C HIS A 184 -38.85 8.89 7.35
N PRO A 185 -38.33 9.08 6.13
CA PRO A 185 -37.41 8.13 5.53
C PRO A 185 -36.19 7.96 6.44
N LYS A 186 -35.61 6.77 6.44
CA LYS A 186 -34.49 6.44 7.31
C LYS A 186 -33.41 5.73 6.50
N GLY A 187 -32.34 6.47 6.21
CA GLY A 187 -31.15 5.89 5.60
C GLY A 187 -30.37 5.04 6.60
N SER A 188 -29.40 4.31 6.09
CA SER A 188 -28.34 3.70 6.91
C SER A 188 -26.98 4.23 6.48
N ILE A 189 -26.01 4.23 7.38
CA ILE A 189 -24.59 4.48 7.06
C ILE A 189 -23.80 3.23 7.44
N ALA A 190 -22.97 2.73 6.54
CA ALA A 190 -22.01 1.67 6.81
C ALA A 190 -20.59 2.24 6.78
N VAL A 191 -20.00 2.51 7.95
CA VAL A 191 -18.63 3.04 8.04
C VAL A 191 -17.65 1.88 8.23
N THR A 192 -16.83 1.57 7.22
CA THR A 192 -15.73 0.62 7.38
C THR A 192 -14.52 1.34 7.98
N VAL A 193 -13.95 0.81 9.06
CA VAL A 193 -12.72 1.36 9.67
C VAL A 193 -11.57 0.40 9.43
N TYR A 194 -10.47 0.89 8.85
CA TYR A 194 -9.23 0.13 8.68
C TYR A 194 -8.12 0.68 9.58
N ASP A 195 -7.39 -0.23 10.20
CA ASP A 195 -6.07 0.01 10.77
C ASP A 195 -5.06 0.15 9.62
N ALA A 196 -4.84 1.40 9.20
CA ALA A 196 -3.92 1.78 8.15
C ALA A 196 -2.46 1.43 8.48
N THR A 197 -2.13 1.22 9.76
CA THR A 197 -0.81 0.69 10.10
C THR A 197 -0.67 -0.73 9.53
N LYS A 198 -1.68 -1.59 9.62
CA LYS A 198 -1.58 -2.99 9.14
C LYS A 198 -1.75 -3.14 7.61
N TRP A 199 -1.13 -2.24 6.83
CA TRP A 199 -1.20 -2.17 5.37
C TRP A 199 -0.45 -3.28 4.66
N PHE A 200 -1.04 -3.76 3.56
CA PHE A 200 -0.45 -4.66 2.57
C PHE A 200 -0.91 -4.24 1.18
N ILE A 201 -0.25 -4.71 0.12
CA ILE A 201 -0.67 -4.43 -1.28
C ILE A 201 -2.09 -4.94 -1.56
N SER A 202 -2.49 -6.03 -0.90
CA SER A 202 -3.88 -6.48 -0.82
C SER A 202 -4.19 -7.01 0.58
N PRO A 203 -5.12 -6.42 1.35
CA PRO A 203 -5.96 -5.26 1.03
C PRO A 203 -5.23 -3.90 1.16
N PRO A 204 -5.32 -3.00 0.16
CA PRO A 204 -4.52 -1.77 0.06
C PRO A 204 -4.99 -0.61 0.96
N ARG A 205 -5.56 -0.93 2.12
CA ARG A 205 -6.09 0.02 3.11
C ARG A 205 -5.75 -0.35 4.57
N GLY A 206 -5.12 -1.50 4.81
CA GLY A 206 -4.93 -2.02 6.15
C GLY A 206 -5.91 -3.14 6.50
N LEU A 207 -5.91 -3.57 7.77
CA LEU A 207 -6.86 -4.57 8.27
C LEU A 207 -8.11 -3.90 8.86
N PRO A 208 -9.33 -4.43 8.64
CA PRO A 208 -10.53 -3.91 9.29
C PRO A 208 -10.43 -3.99 10.82
N LEU A 209 -10.85 -2.94 11.52
CA LEU A 209 -10.84 -2.90 12.99
C LEU A 209 -12.17 -3.38 13.55
N VAL A 210 -12.13 -4.30 14.51
CA VAL A 210 -13.31 -4.90 15.16
C VAL A 210 -13.54 -4.26 16.54
N ASN A 211 -14.80 -4.09 16.95
CA ASN A 211 -15.22 -3.45 18.20
C ASN A 211 -14.72 -2.00 18.37
N TYR A 212 -14.44 -1.33 17.26
CA TYR A 212 -13.84 0.00 17.24
C TYR A 212 -14.93 1.09 17.18
N PRO A 213 -14.85 2.14 18.02
CA PRO A 213 -15.92 3.12 18.13
C PRO A 213 -15.97 4.09 16.94
N VAL A 214 -17.17 4.32 16.41
CA VAL A 214 -17.44 5.25 15.30
C VAL A 214 -18.57 6.21 15.69
N TYR A 215 -18.44 7.46 15.27
CA TYR A 215 -19.31 8.59 15.65
C TYR A 215 -19.77 9.38 14.42
N LEU A 216 -21.01 9.84 14.47
CA LEU A 216 -21.62 10.76 13.52
C LEU A 216 -21.90 12.10 14.23
N PHE A 217 -21.50 13.22 13.66
CA PHE A 217 -21.77 14.56 14.19
C PHE A 217 -22.59 15.40 13.20
N HIS A 218 -23.54 16.21 13.69
CA HIS A 218 -24.30 17.14 12.83
C HIS A 218 -23.45 18.33 12.35
N THR A 219 -22.50 18.77 13.19
CA THR A 219 -21.64 19.92 12.95
C THR A 219 -20.18 19.60 13.33
N ARG A 220 -19.23 20.45 12.92
CA ARG A 220 -17.81 20.29 13.31
C ARG A 220 -17.55 20.88 14.70
N GLU A 221 -18.39 21.80 15.10
CA GLU A 221 -18.48 22.44 16.41
C GLU A 221 -18.90 21.41 17.48
N ASP A 222 -19.82 20.48 17.16
CA ASP A 222 -20.17 19.36 18.03
C ASP A 222 -19.01 18.38 18.22
N PHE A 223 -18.24 18.10 17.16
CA PHE A 223 -17.01 17.32 17.25
C PHE A 223 -15.97 18.05 18.12
N ALA A 224 -15.69 19.33 17.84
CA ALA A 224 -14.74 20.14 18.61
C ALA A 224 -15.10 20.20 20.10
N ALA A 225 -16.38 20.41 20.43
CA ALA A 225 -16.89 20.42 21.80
C ALA A 225 -16.84 19.03 22.46
N THR A 226 -16.86 17.94 21.69
CA THR A 226 -16.69 16.57 22.19
C THR A 226 -15.23 16.26 22.50
N ILE A 227 -14.29 16.75 21.70
CA ILE A 227 -12.84 16.59 21.95
C ILE A 227 -12.36 17.47 23.12
N THR A 228 -12.93 18.67 23.27
CA THR A 228 -12.46 19.69 24.24
C THR A 228 -13.29 19.77 25.52
N GLY A 229 -14.40 19.04 25.62
CA GLY A 229 -15.36 19.12 26.72
C GLY A 229 -15.64 17.78 27.40
N THR A 230 -16.30 17.83 28.56
CA THR A 230 -16.65 16.64 29.36
C THR A 230 -17.93 15.94 28.94
N ILE A 231 -18.72 16.50 28.02
CA ILE A 231 -20.01 15.96 27.56
C ILE A 231 -19.97 15.79 26.03
N PRO A 232 -20.00 14.54 25.52
CA PRO A 232 -20.05 14.28 24.08
C PRO A 232 -21.32 14.81 23.40
N LYS A 233 -21.17 15.31 22.17
CA LYS A 233 -22.25 15.88 21.33
C LYS A 233 -22.43 15.16 19.98
N TYR A 234 -22.03 13.89 19.88
CA TYR A 234 -22.32 13.10 18.68
C TYR A 234 -23.83 12.85 18.54
N ALA A 235 -24.30 12.81 17.28
CA ALA A 235 -25.67 12.47 16.93
C ALA A 235 -25.94 10.96 17.03
N TYR A 236 -24.97 10.15 16.62
CA TYR A 236 -25.03 8.69 16.71
C TYR A 236 -23.64 8.13 17.04
N ARG A 237 -23.60 6.99 17.72
CA ARG A 237 -22.39 6.22 18.00
C ARG A 237 -22.70 4.72 17.88
N THR A 238 -21.80 3.97 17.25
CA THR A 238 -21.82 2.50 17.28
C THR A 238 -20.39 1.94 17.31
N LEU A 239 -20.25 0.62 17.40
CA LEU A 239 -18.97 -0.08 17.23
C LEU A 239 -18.93 -0.77 15.86
N THR A 240 -17.75 -1.00 15.32
CA THR A 240 -17.55 -1.87 14.16
C THR A 240 -17.78 -3.34 14.50
N GLY A 241 -18.39 -4.09 13.58
CA GLY A 241 -18.54 -5.54 13.65
C GLY A 241 -17.26 -6.30 13.32
N ASN A 242 -17.36 -7.63 13.22
CA ASN A 242 -16.25 -8.53 12.86
C ASN A 242 -15.74 -8.33 11.42
N ASP A 243 -16.55 -7.67 10.58
CA ASP A 243 -16.22 -7.22 9.22
C ASP A 243 -15.51 -5.84 9.20
N GLY A 244 -15.37 -5.20 10.37
CA GLY A 244 -14.88 -3.85 10.53
C GLY A 244 -15.86 -2.76 10.10
N ILE A 245 -17.15 -3.09 9.95
CA ILE A 245 -18.20 -2.16 9.55
C ILE A 245 -19.02 -1.72 10.76
N ALA A 246 -19.06 -0.42 11.00
CA ALA A 246 -20.00 0.23 11.90
C ALA A 246 -21.27 0.57 11.13
N LEU A 247 -22.31 -0.27 11.27
CA LEU A 247 -23.62 -0.04 10.67
C LEU A 247 -24.49 0.81 11.58
N PHE A 248 -24.85 2.00 11.11
CA PHE A 248 -25.87 2.85 11.69
C PHE A 248 -27.17 2.63 10.92
N THR A 249 -28.17 2.01 11.55
CA THR A 249 -29.54 1.96 11.02
C THR A 249 -30.34 3.17 11.51
N ASP A 250 -31.52 3.36 10.93
CA ASP A 250 -32.49 4.37 11.37
C ASP A 250 -31.98 5.83 11.34
N VAL A 251 -30.94 6.11 10.55
CA VAL A 251 -30.30 7.43 10.50
C VAL A 251 -31.20 8.41 9.75
N ILE A 252 -31.56 9.49 10.43
CA ILE A 252 -32.37 10.55 9.83
C ILE A 252 -31.55 11.21 8.69
N PRO A 253 -32.13 11.40 7.48
CA PRO A 253 -31.45 12.02 6.35
C PRO A 253 -30.80 13.37 6.69
N GLY A 254 -29.51 13.49 6.38
CA GLY A 254 -28.67 14.60 6.85
C GLY A 254 -27.20 14.44 6.48
N LYS A 255 -26.47 15.57 6.48
CA LYS A 255 -25.00 15.56 6.35
C LYS A 255 -24.38 15.28 7.72
N TYR A 256 -23.59 14.22 7.83
CA TYR A 256 -22.90 13.84 9.06
C TYR A 256 -21.39 13.87 8.88
N TYR A 257 -20.68 14.49 9.83
CA TYR A 257 -19.22 14.42 9.91
C TYR A 257 -18.80 13.15 10.65
N LEU A 258 -17.75 12.50 10.15
CA LEU A 258 -17.35 11.16 10.58
C LEU A 258 -16.09 11.19 11.44
N SER A 259 -16.08 10.44 12.54
CA SER A 259 -14.88 10.14 13.31
C SER A 259 -14.91 8.70 13.81
N ALA A 260 -13.73 8.10 14.01
CA ALA A 260 -13.58 6.81 14.66
C ALA A 260 -12.37 6.87 15.59
N GLY A 261 -12.48 6.29 16.79
CA GLY A 261 -11.42 6.33 17.77
C GLY A 261 -11.84 6.52 19.22
N ASN A 262 -10.87 6.40 20.13
CA ASN A 262 -11.04 6.92 21.47
C ASN A 262 -10.79 8.43 21.44
N LEU A 263 -11.86 9.21 21.50
CA LEU A 263 -11.86 10.67 21.29
C LEU A 263 -11.03 11.45 22.35
N ASN A 264 -10.61 10.78 23.43
CA ASN A 264 -9.79 11.33 24.51
C ASN A 264 -8.32 10.90 24.42
N GLU A 265 -7.96 9.98 23.53
CA GLU A 265 -6.58 9.51 23.33
C GLU A 265 -6.02 10.11 22.05
N THR A 266 -4.74 10.49 22.07
CA THR A 266 -4.04 11.01 20.89
C THR A 266 -3.85 9.94 19.81
N ASP A 267 -4.15 8.67 20.08
CA ASP A 267 -3.82 7.49 19.29
C ASP A 267 -4.57 7.35 17.95
N THR A 268 -5.38 8.34 17.55
CA THR A 268 -6.18 8.28 16.33
C THR A 268 -5.96 9.50 15.43
N LEU A 269 -5.34 9.29 14.26
CA LEU A 269 -5.22 10.21 13.11
C LEU A 269 -4.55 11.58 13.31
N PHE A 270 -4.40 12.08 14.53
CA PHE A 270 -4.17 13.50 14.78
C PHE A 270 -3.00 13.82 15.75
N ALA A 271 -2.25 12.81 16.21
CA ALA A 271 -1.18 12.98 17.21
C ALA A 271 -0.02 13.89 16.78
N GLU A 272 0.35 13.87 15.49
CA GLU A 272 1.64 14.40 15.05
C GLU A 272 1.56 15.78 14.40
N PHE A 273 0.38 16.21 13.96
CA PHE A 273 0.14 17.52 13.35
C PHE A 273 -0.87 18.33 14.15
N ASN A 274 -0.42 18.80 15.33
CA ASN A 274 -1.06 19.76 16.24
C ASN A 274 -2.48 20.21 15.85
N ILE A 275 -3.49 19.49 16.35
CA ILE A 275 -4.89 19.96 16.30
C ILE A 275 -4.93 21.35 16.91
N THR A 276 -5.25 22.35 16.09
CA THR A 276 -5.27 23.75 16.53
C THR A 276 -6.71 24.24 16.66
N PRO A 277 -7.08 24.94 17.73
CA PRO A 277 -8.36 25.66 17.81
C PRO A 277 -8.42 26.74 16.71
N GLY A 278 -9.28 26.54 15.72
CA GLY A 278 -9.55 27.55 14.70
C GLY A 278 -10.35 28.72 15.27
N ALA A 279 -10.28 29.88 14.60
CA ALA A 279 -10.89 31.14 15.06
C ALA A 279 -12.39 31.07 15.36
N ASN A 280 -13.11 30.07 14.82
CA ASN A 280 -14.55 29.89 14.98
C ASN A 280 -14.93 28.77 15.96
N GLY A 281 -13.98 28.24 16.74
CA GLY A 281 -14.23 27.13 17.68
C GLY A 281 -14.27 25.74 17.03
N VAL A 282 -13.90 25.64 15.75
CA VAL A 282 -13.73 24.38 15.02
C VAL A 282 -12.25 23.98 15.02
N LEU A 283 -11.97 22.69 15.21
CA LEU A 283 -10.62 22.15 15.14
C LEU A 283 -10.11 22.08 13.70
N THR A 284 -8.83 22.32 13.46
CA THR A 284 -8.20 22.16 12.14
C THR A 284 -7.03 21.17 12.15
N GLY A 285 -6.74 20.57 11.00
CA GLY A 285 -5.63 19.65 10.77
C GLY A 285 -5.63 19.07 9.35
N LEU A 286 -4.71 18.16 9.07
CA LEU A 286 -4.53 17.56 7.74
C LEU A 286 -5.65 16.55 7.39
N SER A 287 -5.87 16.34 6.10
CA SER A 287 -6.76 15.31 5.55
C SER A 287 -6.03 14.32 4.66
N SER A 288 -6.50 13.08 4.67
CA SER A 288 -6.02 12.02 3.78
C SER A 288 -7.16 11.10 3.36
N ASP A 289 -7.32 10.91 2.05
CA ASP A 289 -8.36 10.04 1.46
C ASP A 289 -7.85 8.64 1.07
N SER A 290 -6.53 8.49 0.92
CA SER A 290 -5.85 7.24 0.62
C SER A 290 -4.52 7.16 1.38
N LEU A 291 -3.95 5.96 1.38
CA LEU A 291 -2.52 5.79 1.58
C LEU A 291 -1.81 6.00 0.23
N ILE A 292 -0.53 6.36 0.27
CA ILE A 292 0.31 6.39 -0.91
C ILE A 292 0.34 5.00 -1.52
N ARG A 293 -0.07 4.92 -2.78
CA ARG A 293 0.13 3.78 -3.67
C ARG A 293 1.13 4.22 -4.74
N TYR A 294 1.69 3.30 -5.50
CA TYR A 294 2.61 3.61 -6.59
C TYR A 294 1.92 4.48 -7.66
N ALA A 295 2.09 5.80 -7.51
CA ALA A 295 1.75 6.81 -8.47
C ALA A 295 3.04 7.23 -9.16
N THR A 296 3.01 7.27 -10.49
CA THR A 296 4.04 7.92 -11.31
C THR A 296 3.45 9.22 -11.86
N PRO A 297 3.96 10.41 -11.49
CA PRO A 297 5.04 10.66 -10.53
C PRO A 297 4.59 10.48 -9.05
N PRO A 298 5.54 10.25 -8.12
CA PRO A 298 5.25 10.19 -6.69
C PRO A 298 4.80 11.56 -6.16
N PRO A 299 3.99 11.62 -5.09
CA PRO A 299 3.60 12.88 -4.47
C PRO A 299 4.82 13.63 -3.92
N THR A 300 4.78 14.96 -4.01
CA THR A 300 5.85 15.88 -3.61
C THR A 300 6.10 15.97 -2.11
N GLN A 301 5.19 15.42 -1.29
CA GLN A 301 5.29 15.47 0.17
C GLN A 301 6.61 14.84 0.68
N PRO A 302 7.38 15.53 1.54
CA PRO A 302 8.62 14.99 2.09
C PRO A 302 8.41 13.65 2.81
N GLY A 303 9.24 12.65 2.51
CA GLY A 303 9.16 11.32 3.15
C GLY A 303 8.08 10.39 2.59
N ALA A 304 7.48 10.70 1.44
CA ALA A 304 6.50 9.85 0.76
C ALA A 304 6.98 8.39 0.55
N MET A 305 6.40 7.43 1.27
CA MET A 305 6.56 5.99 1.04
C MET A 305 5.21 5.28 0.85
N PRO A 306 5.13 4.24 -0.01
CA PRO A 306 3.95 3.38 -0.11
C PRO A 306 3.48 2.87 1.26
N GLY A 307 2.19 3.05 1.56
CA GLY A 307 1.62 2.75 2.87
C GLY A 307 1.51 3.95 3.83
N ASN A 308 2.27 5.03 3.65
CA ASN A 308 2.06 6.29 4.39
C ASN A 308 0.72 6.94 3.98
N PHE A 309 0.21 7.88 4.77
CA PHE A 309 -0.93 8.69 4.33
C PHE A 309 -0.60 9.56 3.12
N TYR A 310 -1.53 9.65 2.17
CA TYR A 310 -1.49 10.66 1.12
C TYR A 310 -2.20 11.92 1.66
N TRP A 311 -1.43 12.90 2.12
CA TRP A 311 -1.97 14.14 2.65
C TRP A 311 -2.45 15.05 1.51
N THR A 312 -3.52 15.79 1.75
CA THR A 312 -4.05 16.77 0.79
C THR A 312 -3.23 18.05 0.86
N ASP A 313 -2.46 18.32 -0.19
CA ASP A 313 -1.91 19.65 -0.50
C ASP A 313 -3.06 20.55 -0.96
N LEU A 314 -3.34 21.63 -0.19
CA LEU A 314 -4.44 22.56 -0.45
C LEU A 314 -3.99 23.85 -1.15
N ASN A 315 -2.74 24.25 -0.96
CA ASN A 315 -2.21 25.49 -1.53
C ASN A 315 -1.53 25.26 -2.90
N GLY A 316 -1.20 24.02 -3.23
CA GLY A 316 -0.56 23.58 -4.48
C GLY A 316 0.95 23.82 -4.54
N ASP A 317 1.62 24.08 -3.41
CA ASP A 317 3.06 24.33 -3.35
C ASP A 317 3.92 23.05 -3.23
N GLY A 318 3.27 21.90 -2.99
CA GLY A 318 3.89 20.59 -2.88
C GLY A 318 4.45 20.26 -1.49
N ILE A 319 4.33 21.15 -0.51
CA ILE A 319 4.89 21.04 0.84
C ILE A 319 3.75 21.03 1.87
N ILE A 320 3.52 19.88 2.50
CA ILE A 320 2.48 19.74 3.53
C ILE A 320 2.86 20.53 4.80
N THR A 321 2.09 21.58 5.11
CA THR A 321 2.32 22.49 6.25
C THR A 321 1.02 22.85 6.99
N GLY A 322 1.11 23.78 7.94
CA GLY A 322 -0.07 24.40 8.58
C GLY A 322 -0.96 25.21 7.62
N GLN A 323 -0.53 25.48 6.38
CA GLN A 323 -1.39 26.10 5.36
C GLN A 323 -2.38 25.09 4.73
N ASP A 324 -2.11 23.79 4.86
CA ASP A 324 -2.93 22.69 4.34
C ASP A 324 -3.95 22.16 5.36
N TYR A 325 -4.10 22.88 6.48
CA TYR A 325 -5.02 22.51 7.55
C TYR A 325 -6.45 22.86 7.16
N MET A 326 -7.35 21.87 7.24
CA MET A 326 -8.78 22.04 6.98
C MET A 326 -9.64 21.73 8.22
N PRO A 327 -10.91 22.17 8.24
CA PRO A 327 -11.81 21.91 9.36
C PRO A 327 -12.08 20.42 9.61
N LEU A 328 -11.89 19.98 10.85
CA LEU A 328 -12.07 18.61 11.30
C LEU A 328 -13.49 18.37 11.90
N PRO A 329 -14.08 17.18 11.68
CA PRO A 329 -13.59 16.09 10.84
C PRO A 329 -13.67 16.47 9.35
N TYR A 330 -12.65 16.08 8.59
CA TYR A 330 -12.59 16.39 7.16
C TYR A 330 -13.60 15.54 6.37
N ARG A 331 -13.81 14.28 6.77
CA ARG A 331 -14.79 13.36 6.16
C ARG A 331 -16.22 13.70 6.59
N SER A 332 -17.12 13.65 5.61
CA SER A 332 -18.57 13.69 5.85
C SER A 332 -19.30 12.81 4.85
N VAL A 333 -20.47 12.31 5.25
CA VAL A 333 -21.42 11.61 4.37
C VAL A 333 -22.75 12.32 4.36
N GLN A 334 -23.48 12.12 3.27
CA GLN A 334 -24.83 12.60 3.09
C GLN A 334 -25.75 11.37 3.09
N THR A 335 -26.53 11.16 4.16
CA THR A 335 -27.56 10.11 4.11
C THR A 335 -28.67 10.53 3.17
N ALA A 336 -29.07 9.57 2.34
CA ALA A 336 -30.27 9.64 1.55
C ALA A 336 -31.44 9.02 2.33
N ASP A 337 -32.63 9.27 1.81
CA ASP A 337 -33.90 8.93 2.42
C ASP A 337 -34.11 7.39 2.55
N GLU A 338 -33.49 6.61 1.65
CA GLU A 338 -33.50 5.15 1.62
C GLU A 338 -32.12 4.61 1.23
N GLY A 339 -31.83 3.36 1.60
CA GLY A 339 -30.57 2.66 1.29
C GLY A 339 -29.45 2.88 2.30
N THR A 340 -28.31 2.22 2.05
CA THR A 340 -27.11 2.29 2.90
C THR A 340 -26.01 3.07 2.21
N VAL A 341 -25.53 4.14 2.83
CA VAL A 341 -24.41 4.95 2.35
C VAL A 341 -23.11 4.39 2.91
N PRO A 342 -22.19 3.86 2.08
CA PRO A 342 -20.90 3.36 2.55
C PRO A 342 -19.94 4.52 2.81
N ALA A 343 -19.09 4.37 3.83
CA ALA A 343 -18.00 5.28 4.14
C ALA A 343 -16.75 4.49 4.56
N ILE A 344 -15.58 5.10 4.42
CA ILE A 344 -14.31 4.53 4.87
C ILE A 344 -13.59 5.52 5.78
N ILE A 345 -13.10 5.04 6.91
CA ILE A 345 -12.12 5.74 7.75
C ILE A 345 -10.86 4.88 7.80
N LEU A 346 -9.71 5.55 7.64
CA LEU A 346 -8.39 4.96 7.84
C LEU A 346 -7.87 5.52 9.16
N VAL A 347 -7.54 4.68 10.13
CA VAL A 347 -6.94 5.09 11.41
C VAL A 347 -5.54 4.51 11.56
N GLY A 348 -4.66 5.26 12.22
CA GLY A 348 -3.30 4.86 12.51
C GLY A 348 -2.51 6.03 13.08
N LYS A 349 -1.27 5.74 13.47
CA LYS A 349 -0.17 6.71 13.54
C LYS A 349 0.63 6.57 12.24
N ASP A 350 1.49 7.54 11.90
CA ASP A 350 2.24 7.43 10.65
C ASP A 350 3.19 6.21 10.70
N THR A 351 3.25 5.49 9.59
CA THR A 351 4.00 4.24 9.34
C THR A 351 3.49 2.92 9.96
N LEU A 352 3.30 1.93 9.09
CA LEU A 352 3.86 0.59 9.29
C LEU A 352 4.37 0.15 7.92
N ASN A 353 5.61 -0.30 7.90
CA ASN A 353 6.48 -0.17 6.75
C ASN A 353 6.79 -1.56 6.17
N LEU A 354 6.78 -1.72 4.84
CA LEU A 354 7.21 -2.96 4.17
C LEU A 354 8.64 -3.35 4.59
N GLU A 355 9.49 -2.34 4.79
CA GLU A 355 10.81 -2.46 5.40
C GLU A 355 10.71 -3.01 6.84
N ALA A 356 9.83 -2.49 7.70
CA ALA A 356 9.70 -2.98 9.08
C ALA A 356 9.30 -4.47 9.16
N ALA A 357 8.57 -4.98 8.17
CA ALA A 357 8.22 -6.41 8.07
C ALA A 357 9.38 -7.28 7.54
N LEU A 358 10.11 -6.82 6.52
CA LEU A 358 11.14 -7.61 5.82
C LEU A 358 12.57 -7.40 6.36
N GLN A 359 12.87 -6.23 6.93
CA GLN A 359 14.20 -5.85 7.41
C GLN A 359 14.74 -6.74 8.54
N PRO A 360 13.94 -7.22 9.51
CA PRO A 360 14.43 -8.18 10.51
C PRO A 360 14.86 -9.51 9.87
N LEU A 361 14.16 -9.97 8.84
CA LEU A 361 14.49 -11.20 8.13
C LEU A 361 15.72 -11.02 7.24
N ILE A 362 15.85 -9.93 6.49
CA ILE A 362 17.05 -9.71 5.67
C ILE A 362 18.31 -9.55 6.53
N ASN A 363 18.22 -8.86 7.66
CA ASN A 363 19.31 -8.78 8.65
C ASN A 363 19.72 -10.19 9.13
N SER A 364 18.74 -11.07 9.39
CA SER A 364 18.99 -12.46 9.79
C SER A 364 19.68 -13.29 8.69
N ILE A 365 19.40 -13.02 7.42
CA ILE A 365 20.10 -13.66 6.28
C ILE A 365 21.56 -13.17 6.23
N TYR A 366 21.81 -11.86 6.35
CA TYR A 366 23.18 -11.31 6.36
C TYR A 366 24.02 -11.83 7.54
N MET A 367 23.46 -11.89 8.76
CA MET A 367 24.16 -12.41 9.93
C MET A 367 24.50 -13.90 9.77
N ALA A 368 23.55 -14.72 9.30
CA ALA A 368 23.80 -16.15 9.05
C ALA A 368 24.86 -16.36 7.95
N ALA A 369 24.88 -15.52 6.91
CA ALA A 369 25.92 -15.53 5.90
C ALA A 369 27.31 -15.17 6.47
N ALA A 370 27.39 -14.17 7.35
CA ALA A 370 28.64 -13.75 7.98
C ALA A 370 29.23 -14.83 8.91
N ASP A 371 28.41 -15.52 9.71
CA ASP A 371 28.87 -16.65 10.54
C ASP A 371 29.48 -17.79 9.72
N PHE A 372 28.86 -18.09 8.57
CA PHE A 372 29.39 -19.09 7.64
C PHE A 372 30.67 -18.61 6.93
N ASP A 373 30.72 -17.35 6.50
CA ASP A 373 31.89 -16.77 5.84
C ASP A 373 33.12 -16.87 6.76
N ARG A 374 32.96 -16.54 8.06
CA ARG A 374 34.01 -16.63 9.07
C ARG A 374 34.67 -18.02 9.15
N ILE A 375 33.88 -19.08 9.35
CA ILE A 375 34.43 -20.43 9.50
C ILE A 375 35.08 -20.93 8.20
N ARG A 376 34.49 -20.62 7.05
CA ARG A 376 35.00 -21.00 5.73
C ARG A 376 36.34 -20.33 5.43
N VAL A 377 36.44 -19.02 5.66
CA VAL A 377 37.64 -18.22 5.41
C VAL A 377 38.84 -18.74 6.22
N VAL A 378 38.61 -19.10 7.47
CA VAL A 378 39.63 -19.69 8.35
C VAL A 378 40.02 -21.10 7.89
N ALA A 379 39.05 -21.95 7.51
CA ALA A 379 39.32 -23.29 6.98
C ALA A 379 40.20 -23.25 5.71
N ASP A 380 39.85 -22.39 4.74
CA ASP A 380 40.63 -22.22 3.49
C ASP A 380 42.07 -21.78 3.79
N GLY A 381 42.27 -20.81 4.69
CA GLY A 381 43.60 -20.31 5.04
C GLY A 381 44.51 -21.32 5.75
N TYR A 382 43.95 -22.26 6.51
CA TYR A 382 44.73 -23.36 7.08
C TYR A 382 45.03 -24.45 6.04
N MET A 383 44.09 -24.76 5.15
CA MET A 383 44.34 -25.71 4.05
C MET A 383 45.28 -25.14 2.95
N SER A 384 45.36 -23.82 2.79
CA SER A 384 46.26 -23.14 1.83
C SER A 384 47.65 -22.81 2.40
N GLN A 385 47.86 -22.99 3.71
CA GLN A 385 49.04 -22.53 4.46
C GLN A 385 49.26 -21.01 4.41
N ASP A 386 48.17 -20.25 4.39
CA ASP A 386 48.17 -18.81 4.68
C ASP A 386 48.25 -18.51 6.19
N ALA A 387 47.82 -19.46 7.01
CA ALA A 387 47.92 -19.45 8.46
C ALA A 387 48.40 -20.83 8.98
N THR A 388 48.99 -20.86 10.17
CA THR A 388 49.37 -22.11 10.86
C THR A 388 48.30 -22.48 11.86
N GLY A 389 47.70 -23.66 11.69
CA GLY A 389 46.61 -24.16 12.54
C GLY A 389 47.04 -24.47 13.97
N SER A 390 46.14 -24.26 14.92
CA SER A 390 46.28 -24.67 16.32
C SER A 390 44.94 -25.14 16.88
N GLY A 391 44.97 -25.88 18.00
CA GLY A 391 43.77 -26.42 18.63
C GLY A 391 42.91 -27.24 17.65
N GLN A 392 41.62 -26.92 17.56
CA GLN A 392 40.64 -27.56 16.69
C GLN A 392 41.02 -27.53 15.19
N TRP A 393 41.77 -26.53 14.74
CA TRP A 393 42.14 -26.35 13.33
C TRP A 393 43.34 -27.18 12.87
N LEU A 394 44.06 -27.85 13.78
CA LEU A 394 45.25 -28.62 13.42
C LEU A 394 44.95 -29.69 12.36
N ALA A 395 43.77 -30.31 12.41
CA ALA A 395 43.31 -31.32 11.45
C ALA A 395 43.16 -30.79 10.01
N PHE A 396 42.90 -29.49 9.83
CA PHE A 396 42.84 -28.84 8.51
C PHE A 396 44.24 -28.51 7.98
N ASN A 397 45.18 -28.17 8.86
CA ASN A 397 46.55 -27.83 8.49
C ASN A 397 47.36 -29.07 8.00
N ASN A 398 47.00 -30.27 8.46
CA ASN A 398 47.69 -31.53 8.13
C ASN A 398 46.80 -32.55 7.39
N PHE A 399 45.61 -32.12 6.95
CA PHE A 399 44.62 -32.96 6.27
C PHE A 399 44.28 -34.29 6.98
N SER A 400 44.22 -34.27 8.31
CA SER A 400 43.82 -35.42 9.12
C SER A 400 42.35 -35.39 9.59
N PHE A 401 41.53 -34.46 9.04
CA PHE A 401 40.09 -34.42 9.30
C PHE A 401 39.35 -35.61 8.68
N ASN A 402 38.16 -35.91 9.21
CA ASN A 402 37.27 -36.97 8.76
C ASN A 402 35.79 -36.56 8.97
N ALA A 403 34.85 -37.44 8.62
CA ALA A 403 33.40 -37.17 8.71
C ALA A 403 32.90 -36.84 10.14
N GLY A 404 33.58 -37.34 11.18
CA GLY A 404 33.25 -37.07 12.59
C GLY A 404 33.93 -35.83 13.17
N THR A 405 34.68 -35.06 12.37
CA THR A 405 35.35 -33.83 12.83
C THR A 405 34.34 -32.69 13.01
N GLN A 406 34.19 -32.17 14.23
CA GLN A 406 33.15 -31.16 14.56
C GLN A 406 33.12 -29.95 13.61
N LEU A 407 34.28 -29.37 13.28
CA LEU A 407 34.37 -28.24 12.34
C LEU A 407 33.81 -28.56 10.94
N ILE A 408 33.87 -29.82 10.49
CA ILE A 408 33.24 -30.24 9.21
C ILE A 408 31.72 -30.15 9.33
N ALA A 409 31.15 -30.60 10.45
CA ALA A 409 29.73 -30.47 10.74
C ALA A 409 29.29 -28.99 10.85
N ASP A 410 30.12 -28.11 11.42
CA ASP A 410 29.83 -26.68 11.54
C ASP A 410 29.88 -25.96 10.18
N ILE A 411 30.90 -26.24 9.36
CA ILE A 411 31.02 -25.74 7.97
C ILE A 411 29.84 -26.21 7.11
N TRP A 412 29.32 -27.42 7.34
CA TRP A 412 28.11 -27.92 6.70
C TRP A 412 26.84 -27.22 7.22
N ALA A 413 26.68 -27.09 8.54
CA ALA A 413 25.43 -26.69 9.17
C ALA A 413 25.10 -25.19 9.03
N LEU A 414 26.11 -24.31 9.06
CA LEU A 414 25.92 -22.86 9.00
C LEU A 414 25.24 -22.33 7.72
N PRO A 415 25.63 -22.70 6.48
CA PRO A 415 25.00 -22.17 5.27
C PRO A 415 23.51 -22.52 5.15
N TRP A 416 23.05 -23.64 5.71
CA TRP A 416 21.63 -24.01 5.72
C TRP A 416 20.77 -23.03 6.52
N LYS A 417 21.33 -22.29 7.49
CA LYS A 417 20.61 -21.19 8.17
C LYS A 417 20.28 -20.07 7.17
N THR A 418 21.28 -19.63 6.41
CA THR A 418 21.15 -18.59 5.38
C THR A 418 20.17 -19.02 4.28
N ILE A 419 20.32 -20.25 3.78
CA ILE A 419 19.44 -20.82 2.75
C ILE A 419 17.99 -20.89 3.24
N ARG A 420 17.75 -21.33 4.48
CA ARG A 420 16.39 -21.37 5.07
C ARG A 420 15.77 -19.98 5.17
N TYR A 421 16.50 -19.00 5.73
CA TYR A 421 15.96 -17.63 5.85
C TYR A 421 15.74 -16.97 4.48
N ALA A 422 16.63 -17.21 3.51
CA ALA A 422 16.45 -16.75 2.15
C ALA A 422 15.23 -17.40 1.48
N ASN A 423 15.03 -18.71 1.63
CA ASN A 423 13.85 -19.41 1.14
C ASN A 423 12.56 -18.87 1.78
N THR A 424 12.56 -18.55 3.08
CA THR A 424 11.44 -17.85 3.74
C THR A 424 11.17 -16.49 3.10
N MET A 425 12.20 -15.67 2.88
CA MET A 425 12.06 -14.35 2.25
C MET A 425 11.49 -14.47 0.84
N ILE A 426 12.08 -15.33 0.01
CA ILE A 426 11.66 -15.55 -1.38
C ILE A 426 10.23 -16.08 -1.44
N ARG A 427 9.82 -16.97 -0.52
CA ARG A 427 8.43 -17.40 -0.39
C ARG A 427 7.48 -16.25 -0.08
N ILE A 428 7.88 -15.33 0.80
CA ILE A 428 7.09 -14.13 1.13
C ILE A 428 7.02 -13.18 -0.07
N CYS A 429 8.14 -12.89 -0.74
CA CYS A 429 8.20 -12.04 -1.94
C CYS A 429 7.33 -12.62 -3.07
N ASN A 430 7.47 -13.92 -3.39
CA ASN A 430 6.63 -14.62 -4.37
C ASN A 430 5.14 -14.57 -4.03
N ASN A 431 4.77 -14.66 -2.75
CA ASN A 431 3.37 -14.59 -2.31
C ASN A 431 2.80 -13.15 -2.35
N ILE A 432 3.65 -12.13 -2.18
CA ILE A 432 3.28 -10.71 -2.35
C ILE A 432 3.20 -10.35 -3.84
N ASN A 433 4.09 -10.91 -4.66
CA ASN A 433 4.18 -10.75 -6.11
C ASN A 433 4.18 -9.28 -6.56
N SER A 434 5.12 -8.48 -6.06
CA SER A 434 5.29 -7.07 -6.45
C SER A 434 6.75 -6.70 -6.65
N ALA A 435 7.01 -5.82 -7.62
CA ALA A 435 8.35 -5.32 -7.98
C ALA A 435 9.10 -4.66 -6.80
N ASP A 436 8.35 -4.21 -5.79
CA ASP A 436 8.88 -3.57 -4.57
C ASP A 436 9.50 -4.58 -3.60
N THR A 437 9.17 -5.86 -3.78
CA THR A 437 9.82 -6.96 -3.07
C THR A 437 11.06 -7.46 -3.78
N ASP A 438 11.25 -7.15 -5.07
CA ASP A 438 12.43 -7.57 -5.85
C ASP A 438 13.76 -7.21 -5.19
N PRO A 439 13.98 -6.01 -4.58
CA PRO A 439 15.24 -5.71 -3.91
C PRO A 439 15.51 -6.57 -2.66
N TYR A 440 14.47 -7.05 -1.98
CA TYR A 440 14.59 -7.97 -0.85
C TYR A 440 14.81 -9.40 -1.32
N GLU A 441 14.04 -9.84 -2.32
CA GLU A 441 14.18 -11.14 -2.97
C GLU A 441 15.57 -11.30 -3.60
N ALA A 442 16.06 -10.28 -4.29
CA ALA A 442 17.37 -10.26 -4.93
C ALA A 442 18.54 -10.37 -3.94
N GLN A 443 18.43 -9.70 -2.78
CA GLN A 443 19.42 -9.87 -1.70
C GLN A 443 19.35 -11.30 -1.12
N ALA A 444 18.15 -11.83 -0.88
CA ALA A 444 17.96 -13.19 -0.38
C ALA A 444 18.51 -14.24 -1.36
N ARG A 445 18.18 -14.15 -2.65
CA ARG A 445 18.70 -15.01 -3.72
C ARG A 445 20.22 -14.92 -3.84
N LEU A 446 20.81 -13.73 -3.78
CA LEU A 446 22.26 -13.59 -3.81
C LEU A 446 22.93 -14.27 -2.61
N LEU A 447 22.42 -14.07 -1.39
CA LEU A 447 23.01 -14.68 -0.19
C LEU A 447 22.77 -16.20 -0.13
N ARG A 448 21.67 -16.69 -0.72
CA ARG A 448 21.42 -18.12 -0.98
C ARG A 448 22.43 -18.68 -1.98
N ALA A 449 22.61 -18.02 -3.11
CA ALA A 449 23.59 -18.41 -4.13
C ALA A 449 25.04 -18.37 -3.60
N TYR A 450 25.40 -17.36 -2.80
CA TYR A 450 26.70 -17.28 -2.12
C TYR A 450 26.92 -18.49 -1.19
N SER A 451 25.89 -18.84 -0.40
CA SER A 451 25.91 -20.02 0.48
C SER A 451 26.10 -21.31 -0.32
N TYR A 452 25.38 -21.47 -1.43
CA TYR A 452 25.53 -22.63 -2.31
C TYR A 452 26.86 -22.69 -3.05
N ILE A 453 27.42 -21.57 -3.56
CA ILE A 453 28.76 -21.51 -4.17
C ILE A 453 29.80 -22.10 -3.23
N ASN A 454 29.73 -21.71 -1.96
CA ASN A 454 30.67 -22.16 -0.96
C ASN A 454 30.45 -23.64 -0.60
N LEU A 455 29.18 -24.07 -0.43
CA LEU A 455 28.83 -25.48 -0.24
C LEU A 455 29.34 -26.39 -1.38
N VAL A 456 29.12 -26.05 -2.65
CA VAL A 456 29.59 -26.87 -3.79
C VAL A 456 31.09 -26.77 -4.05
N THR A 457 31.74 -25.74 -3.49
CA THR A 457 33.20 -25.63 -3.48
C THR A 457 33.80 -26.54 -2.41
N SER A 458 33.17 -26.63 -1.24
CA SER A 458 33.66 -27.44 -0.12
C SER A 458 33.27 -28.92 -0.20
N PHE A 459 32.03 -29.26 -0.58
CA PHE A 459 31.48 -30.63 -0.49
C PHE A 459 31.10 -31.27 -1.82
N GLY A 460 31.16 -30.51 -2.94
CA GLY A 460 30.78 -31.01 -4.26
C GLY A 460 29.27 -31.05 -4.44
N ASP A 461 28.71 -32.26 -4.58
CA ASP A 461 27.26 -32.45 -4.68
C ASP A 461 26.59 -32.19 -3.32
N VAL A 462 25.46 -31.48 -3.27
CA VAL A 462 24.79 -31.09 -2.01
C VAL A 462 23.27 -31.08 -2.19
N PRO A 463 22.47 -31.22 -1.11
CA PRO A 463 21.03 -31.08 -1.19
C PRO A 463 20.59 -29.74 -1.81
N LEU A 464 19.60 -29.76 -2.69
CA LEU A 464 19.03 -28.55 -3.27
C LEU A 464 17.70 -28.18 -2.59
N MET A 465 17.77 -27.19 -1.70
CA MET A 465 16.66 -26.64 -0.94
C MET A 465 16.21 -25.28 -1.50
N THR A 466 14.95 -25.18 -1.92
CA THR A 466 14.28 -23.99 -2.45
C THR A 466 13.10 -23.59 -1.58
N GLU A 467 12.47 -22.44 -1.87
CA GLU A 467 11.22 -21.98 -1.25
C GLU A 467 10.03 -22.95 -1.40
N VAL A 468 10.11 -23.91 -2.33
CA VAL A 468 9.05 -24.90 -2.62
C VAL A 468 9.19 -26.16 -1.75
N ASN A 469 10.43 -26.57 -1.43
CA ASN A 469 10.69 -27.78 -0.61
C ASN A 469 11.27 -27.48 0.78
N MET A 470 11.32 -26.22 1.20
CA MET A 470 11.91 -25.81 2.48
C MET A 470 11.25 -26.40 3.74
N ASP A 471 10.01 -26.90 3.64
CA ASP A 471 9.29 -27.50 4.77
C ASP A 471 9.46 -29.03 4.86
N THR A 472 10.29 -29.67 4.03
CA THR A 472 10.54 -31.12 4.12
C THR A 472 11.39 -31.48 5.34
N GLU A 473 10.95 -32.44 6.15
CA GLU A 473 11.65 -32.89 7.37
C GLU A 473 13.05 -33.49 7.14
N ARG A 474 13.35 -33.92 5.90
CA ARG A 474 14.63 -34.51 5.50
C ARG A 474 15.09 -33.92 4.17
N TYR A 475 16.37 -34.06 3.86
CA TYR A 475 16.90 -33.60 2.59
C TYR A 475 16.33 -34.42 1.42
N PRO A 476 16.24 -33.85 0.20
CA PRO A 476 15.86 -34.60 -0.99
C PRO A 476 16.92 -35.64 -1.44
N GLY A 477 18.05 -35.74 -0.76
CA GLY A 477 19.29 -36.35 -1.25
C GLY A 477 20.22 -35.30 -1.87
N ARG A 478 21.46 -35.68 -2.18
CA ARG A 478 22.46 -34.78 -2.80
C ARG A 478 22.14 -34.57 -4.29
N SER A 479 22.08 -33.31 -4.73
CA SER A 479 21.97 -32.94 -6.15
C SER A 479 23.36 -32.74 -6.76
N PRO A 480 23.57 -33.10 -8.05
CA PRO A 480 24.85 -32.89 -8.73
C PRO A 480 25.29 -31.43 -8.70
N LYS A 481 26.61 -31.21 -8.50
CA LYS A 481 27.22 -29.87 -8.49
C LYS A 481 26.85 -29.03 -9.70
N ALA A 482 26.74 -29.63 -10.89
CA ALA A 482 26.31 -28.93 -12.10
C ALA A 482 24.89 -28.34 -11.95
N THR A 483 23.92 -29.14 -11.49
CA THR A 483 22.54 -28.70 -11.23
C THR A 483 22.47 -27.58 -10.19
N VAL A 484 23.26 -27.67 -9.12
CA VAL A 484 23.33 -26.61 -8.10
C VAL A 484 23.97 -25.34 -8.69
N LEU A 485 24.97 -25.45 -9.56
CA LEU A 485 25.57 -24.31 -10.28
C LEU A 485 24.63 -23.66 -11.31
N ASP A 486 23.70 -24.42 -11.91
CA ASP A 486 22.62 -23.87 -12.75
C ASP A 486 21.60 -23.09 -11.91
N PHE A 487 21.28 -23.57 -10.71
CA PHE A 487 20.40 -22.86 -9.76
C PHE A 487 21.06 -21.58 -9.20
N ILE A 488 22.33 -21.66 -8.79
CA ILE A 488 23.15 -20.51 -8.37
C ILE A 488 23.14 -19.42 -9.46
N GLN A 489 23.30 -19.81 -10.74
CA GLN A 489 23.34 -18.86 -11.84
C GLN A 489 22.00 -18.11 -11.98
N GLN A 490 20.86 -18.80 -11.91
CA GLN A 490 19.52 -18.18 -11.99
C GLN A 490 19.29 -17.17 -10.86
N ASP A 491 19.63 -17.53 -9.62
CA ASP A 491 19.50 -16.63 -8.46
C ASP A 491 20.37 -15.37 -8.62
N LEU A 492 21.58 -15.51 -9.14
CA LEU A 492 22.49 -14.39 -9.36
C LEU A 492 22.15 -13.53 -10.57
N GLU A 493 21.57 -14.11 -11.63
CA GLU A 493 21.05 -13.35 -12.78
C GLU A 493 19.85 -12.50 -12.36
N PHE A 494 18.92 -13.06 -11.57
CA PHE A 494 17.84 -12.28 -10.94
C PHE A 494 18.41 -11.18 -10.03
N ALA A 495 19.40 -11.51 -9.19
CA ALA A 495 20.00 -10.53 -8.31
C ALA A 495 20.73 -9.40 -9.07
N ALA A 496 21.43 -9.71 -10.16
CA ALA A 496 22.10 -8.72 -11.00
C ALA A 496 21.11 -7.82 -11.79
N ALA A 497 19.86 -8.27 -11.97
CA ALA A 497 18.80 -7.46 -12.58
C ALA A 497 18.19 -6.46 -11.58
N HIS A 498 17.92 -6.88 -10.34
CA HIS A 498 17.10 -6.12 -9.37
C HIS A 498 17.87 -5.49 -8.20
N LEU A 499 19.14 -5.84 -7.96
CA LEU A 499 19.96 -5.15 -6.95
C LEU A 499 20.39 -3.75 -7.38
N PRO A 500 20.54 -2.80 -6.44
CA PRO A 500 21.02 -1.47 -6.74
C PRO A 500 22.47 -1.48 -7.22
N VAL A 501 22.81 -0.49 -8.05
CA VAL A 501 24.17 -0.28 -8.60
C VAL A 501 25.13 0.25 -7.52
N ASN A 502 24.61 0.95 -6.50
CA ASN A 502 25.36 1.48 -5.37
C ASN A 502 24.54 1.33 -4.09
N THR A 503 25.20 1.22 -2.94
CA THR A 503 24.60 1.18 -1.59
C THR A 503 25.23 2.26 -0.72
N VAL A 504 24.55 2.67 0.35
CA VAL A 504 25.08 3.63 1.35
C VAL A 504 26.28 3.05 2.10
N SER A 505 26.32 1.73 2.28
CA SER A 505 27.41 0.99 2.92
C SER A 505 27.79 -0.26 2.13
N LYS A 506 29.09 -0.60 2.15
CA LYS A 506 29.66 -1.83 1.57
C LYS A 506 29.24 -3.12 2.29
N ASN A 507 28.52 -3.02 3.41
CA ASN A 507 27.93 -4.15 4.11
C ASN A 507 26.82 -4.84 3.27
N PHE A 508 26.12 -4.06 2.44
CA PHE A 508 25.01 -4.53 1.62
C PHE A 508 25.46 -4.94 0.22
N VAL A 509 24.82 -5.96 -0.34
CA VAL A 509 25.16 -6.46 -1.68
C VAL A 509 24.59 -5.56 -2.78
N THR A 510 25.31 -5.52 -3.91
CA THR A 510 24.95 -4.70 -5.10
C THR A 510 24.88 -5.58 -6.34
N LYS A 511 24.38 -5.02 -7.44
CA LYS A 511 24.47 -5.64 -8.78
C LYS A 511 25.87 -6.16 -9.10
N TRP A 512 26.92 -5.43 -8.72
CA TRP A 512 28.30 -5.83 -9.01
C TRP A 512 28.78 -7.00 -8.15
N VAL A 513 28.26 -7.15 -6.92
CA VAL A 513 28.48 -8.36 -6.11
C VAL A 513 27.87 -9.57 -6.81
N ALA A 514 26.64 -9.44 -7.33
CA ALA A 514 25.98 -10.50 -8.12
C ALA A 514 26.82 -10.86 -9.36
N THR A 515 27.25 -9.86 -10.14
CA THR A 515 28.10 -10.05 -11.33
C THR A 515 29.45 -10.70 -11.00
N THR A 516 30.09 -10.35 -9.88
CA THR A 516 31.34 -10.99 -9.44
C THR A 516 31.11 -12.44 -9.02
N LEU A 517 29.99 -12.76 -8.36
CA LEU A 517 29.61 -14.14 -8.06
C LEU A 517 29.21 -14.93 -9.31
N LEU A 518 28.67 -14.30 -10.35
CA LEU A 518 28.49 -14.92 -11.68
C LEU A 518 29.83 -15.28 -12.33
N ALA A 519 30.84 -14.41 -12.24
CA ALA A 519 32.19 -14.73 -12.70
C ALA A 519 32.79 -15.94 -11.95
N LYS A 520 32.64 -15.99 -10.61
CA LYS A 520 33.05 -17.11 -9.76
C LYS A 520 32.32 -18.40 -10.11
N THR A 521 31.01 -18.32 -10.35
CA THR A 521 30.16 -19.44 -10.78
C THR A 521 30.59 -19.95 -12.16
N ALA A 522 30.89 -19.06 -13.11
CA ALA A 522 31.38 -19.42 -14.44
C ALA A 522 32.74 -20.15 -14.39
N LEU A 523 33.65 -19.76 -13.50
CA LEU A 523 34.88 -20.53 -13.24
C LEU A 523 34.58 -21.93 -12.69
N LEU A 524 33.64 -22.07 -11.75
CA LEU A 524 33.22 -23.38 -11.22
C LEU A 524 32.50 -24.27 -12.24
N LYS A 525 31.85 -23.66 -13.25
CA LYS A 525 31.24 -24.34 -14.42
C LYS A 525 32.24 -24.58 -15.56
N ASN A 526 33.50 -24.18 -15.42
CA ASN A 526 34.54 -24.17 -16.47
C ASN A 526 34.20 -23.32 -17.72
N THR A 527 33.23 -22.40 -17.64
CA THR A 527 32.81 -21.52 -18.73
C THR A 527 33.64 -20.23 -18.76
N SER A 528 34.94 -20.36 -19.02
CA SER A 528 35.92 -19.25 -18.90
C SER A 528 35.56 -18.00 -19.70
N ALA A 529 34.95 -18.12 -20.89
CA ALA A 529 34.46 -16.98 -21.65
C ALA A 529 33.43 -16.13 -20.88
N LYS A 530 32.49 -16.77 -20.16
CA LYS A 530 31.52 -16.08 -19.29
C LYS A 530 32.19 -15.47 -18.06
N ALA A 531 33.20 -16.13 -17.49
CA ALA A 531 33.98 -15.55 -16.40
C ALA A 531 34.70 -14.25 -16.83
N ILE A 532 35.25 -14.20 -18.05
CA ILE A 532 35.81 -12.98 -18.65
C ILE A 532 34.73 -11.92 -18.87
N GLU A 533 33.58 -12.28 -19.44
CA GLU A 533 32.45 -11.37 -19.69
C GLU A 533 31.99 -10.66 -18.39
N TYR A 534 31.67 -11.43 -17.35
CA TYR A 534 31.19 -10.88 -16.08
C TYR A 534 32.25 -10.06 -15.34
N SER A 535 33.51 -10.52 -15.30
CA SER A 535 34.59 -9.76 -14.65
C SER A 535 34.95 -8.48 -15.43
N ASN A 536 34.95 -8.51 -16.77
CA ASN A 536 35.09 -7.31 -17.60
C ASN A 536 33.93 -6.33 -17.35
N ALA A 537 32.68 -6.79 -17.19
CA ALA A 537 31.57 -5.90 -16.87
C ALA A 537 31.78 -5.13 -15.55
N VAL A 538 32.37 -5.77 -14.54
CA VAL A 538 32.75 -5.13 -13.27
C VAL A 538 33.91 -4.15 -13.46
N ILE A 539 34.96 -4.53 -14.21
CA ILE A 539 36.13 -3.68 -14.51
C ILE A 539 35.71 -2.43 -15.30
N SER A 540 34.98 -2.60 -16.40
CA SER A 540 34.51 -1.52 -17.27
C SER A 540 33.43 -0.62 -16.64
N SER A 541 32.88 -0.99 -15.48
CA SER A 541 31.94 -0.14 -14.74
C SER A 541 32.57 1.16 -14.21
N GLY A 542 33.90 1.19 -14.05
CA GLY A 542 34.62 2.30 -13.40
C GLY A 542 34.28 2.53 -11.93
N LYS A 543 33.47 1.66 -11.31
CA LYS A 543 33.01 1.77 -9.91
C LYS A 543 34.07 1.41 -8.88
N TYR A 544 34.98 0.51 -9.27
CA TYR A 544 35.97 -0.09 -8.39
C TYR A 544 37.37 0.13 -8.94
N ALA A 545 38.34 0.23 -8.04
CA ALA A 545 39.75 0.40 -8.36
C ALA A 545 40.60 -0.25 -7.28
N LEU A 546 41.84 -0.60 -7.60
CA LEU A 546 42.83 -0.95 -6.58
C LEU A 546 43.18 0.28 -5.75
N GLU A 547 43.35 0.11 -4.43
CA GLU A 547 44.01 1.15 -3.62
C GLU A 547 45.50 1.25 -3.97
N ALA A 548 46.11 2.41 -3.71
CA ALA A 548 47.53 2.64 -3.97
C ALA A 548 48.47 1.78 -3.10
N ASP A 549 47.98 1.31 -1.95
CA ASP A 549 48.65 0.36 -1.07
C ASP A 549 47.69 -0.76 -0.68
N ALA A 550 48.14 -2.02 -0.78
CA ALA A 550 47.33 -3.19 -0.53
C ALA A 550 46.85 -3.31 0.93
N GLY A 551 47.63 -2.82 1.90
CA GLY A 551 47.29 -2.86 3.32
C GLY A 551 46.20 -1.86 3.70
N SER A 552 46.15 -0.72 3.03
CA SER A 552 45.20 0.38 3.31
C SER A 552 43.72 -0.03 3.23
N VAL A 553 43.40 -1.02 2.36
CA VAL A 553 42.05 -1.59 2.21
C VAL A 553 41.49 -2.07 3.55
N PHE A 554 42.30 -2.73 4.38
CA PHE A 554 41.84 -3.39 5.61
C PHE A 554 41.62 -2.45 6.81
N GLY A 555 41.89 -1.15 6.62
CA GLY A 555 41.54 -0.07 7.55
C GLY A 555 40.48 0.90 7.01
N ASN A 556 40.03 0.75 5.75
CA ASN A 556 39.17 1.70 5.06
C ASN A 556 37.90 1.05 4.51
N ALA A 557 36.81 1.08 5.27
CA ALA A 557 35.51 0.54 4.84
C ALA A 557 34.89 1.28 3.64
N GLY A 558 35.34 2.51 3.35
CA GLY A 558 34.94 3.28 2.18
C GLY A 558 35.80 3.02 0.93
N SER A 559 36.76 2.09 0.99
CA SER A 559 37.70 1.79 -0.10
C SER A 559 36.99 1.50 -1.43
N LYS A 560 37.58 1.99 -2.53
CA LYS A 560 37.11 1.70 -3.89
C LYS A 560 37.44 0.28 -4.33
N GLU A 561 38.30 -0.43 -3.59
CA GLU A 561 38.60 -1.82 -3.86
C GLU A 561 37.52 -2.76 -3.31
N ILE A 562 36.77 -2.34 -2.29
CA ILE A 562 35.76 -3.19 -1.64
C ILE A 562 34.48 -3.24 -2.49
N LEU A 563 34.03 -4.46 -2.83
CA LEU A 563 32.71 -4.71 -3.40
C LEU A 563 31.70 -5.02 -2.30
N TRP A 564 32.10 -5.87 -1.34
CA TRP A 564 31.27 -6.31 -0.21
C TRP A 564 32.14 -6.75 0.98
N THR A 565 31.69 -6.49 2.21
CA THR A 565 32.39 -6.88 3.46
C THR A 565 31.66 -7.92 4.30
N GLY A 566 30.39 -8.21 4.01
CA GLY A 566 29.49 -8.77 5.02
C GLY A 566 29.22 -7.78 6.17
N MET A 567 28.30 -8.14 7.07
CA MET A 567 28.06 -7.36 8.29
C MET A 567 28.98 -7.82 9.44
N ASP A 568 29.20 -6.90 10.38
CA ASP A 568 29.96 -6.96 11.65
C ASP A 568 31.42 -6.47 11.62
N PRO A 569 31.86 -5.76 12.69
CA PRO A 569 33.27 -5.58 12.98
C PRO A 569 33.92 -6.93 13.37
N LEU A 570 35.20 -7.11 13.03
CA LEU A 570 35.93 -8.34 13.37
C LEU A 570 36.03 -8.51 14.90
N SER A 571 35.72 -9.72 15.37
CA SER A 571 35.74 -10.10 16.79
C SER A 571 36.34 -11.50 17.00
N GLY A 572 36.65 -11.84 18.25
CA GLY A 572 37.12 -13.17 18.66
C GLY A 572 38.32 -13.70 17.89
N GLU A 573 38.34 -15.03 17.72
CA GLU A 573 39.38 -15.77 16.97
C GLU A 573 39.55 -15.25 15.53
N PHE A 574 38.46 -14.87 14.87
CA PHE A 574 38.47 -14.36 13.50
C PHE A 574 39.27 -13.05 13.37
N LYS A 575 39.15 -12.14 14.36
CA LYS A 575 39.97 -10.92 14.42
C LYS A 575 41.46 -11.24 14.59
N THR A 576 41.78 -12.21 15.45
CA THR A 576 43.17 -12.65 15.71
C THR A 576 43.78 -13.30 14.46
N TYR A 577 43.01 -14.15 13.76
CA TYR A 577 43.39 -14.76 12.49
C TYR A 577 43.76 -13.71 11.42
N PHE A 578 43.07 -12.57 11.39
CA PHE A 578 43.37 -11.43 10.53
C PHE A 578 44.40 -10.43 11.10
N TYR A 579 45.24 -10.83 12.08
CA TYR A 579 46.25 -9.97 12.70
C TYR A 579 45.68 -8.63 13.23
N ASN A 580 44.46 -8.66 13.79
CA ASN A 580 43.75 -7.49 14.32
C ASN A 580 43.44 -6.38 13.30
N ARG A 581 43.26 -6.72 12.00
CA ARG A 581 42.62 -5.83 11.02
C ARG A 581 41.27 -5.30 11.53
N ALA A 582 40.86 -4.13 11.04
CA ALA A 582 39.60 -3.51 11.42
C ALA A 582 38.41 -4.13 10.68
N ILE A 583 38.59 -4.46 9.40
CA ILE A 583 37.56 -5.01 8.52
C ILE A 583 38.07 -6.19 7.68
N PHE A 584 37.13 -7.01 7.22
CA PHE A 584 37.35 -8.09 6.25
C PHE A 584 36.50 -7.84 5.00
N PRO A 585 37.10 -7.63 3.82
CA PRO A 585 36.36 -7.60 2.56
C PRO A 585 36.06 -9.03 2.06
N THR A 586 34.82 -9.49 2.16
CA THR A 586 34.36 -10.76 1.58
C THR A 586 34.55 -10.80 0.05
N ILE A 587 34.39 -9.67 -0.64
CA ILE A 587 34.73 -9.52 -2.07
C ILE A 587 35.39 -8.17 -2.32
N ARG A 588 36.51 -8.17 -3.04
CA ARG A 588 37.23 -6.96 -3.46
C ARG A 588 37.74 -7.05 -4.90
N TYR A 589 38.07 -5.91 -5.49
CA TYR A 589 38.37 -5.74 -6.90
C TYR A 589 39.59 -6.53 -7.37
N ALA A 590 40.58 -6.75 -6.51
CA ALA A 590 41.70 -7.66 -6.82
C ALA A 590 41.23 -9.09 -7.13
N GLU A 591 40.18 -9.61 -6.46
CA GLU A 591 39.62 -10.93 -6.76
C GLU A 591 39.00 -10.95 -8.17
N VAL A 592 38.38 -9.84 -8.60
CA VAL A 592 37.85 -9.67 -9.96
C VAL A 592 38.98 -9.76 -10.99
N LEU A 593 40.11 -9.09 -10.74
CA LEU A 593 41.30 -9.16 -11.59
C LEU A 593 41.93 -10.57 -11.62
N LEU A 594 42.00 -11.25 -10.47
CA LEU A 594 42.53 -12.61 -10.35
C LEU A 594 41.64 -13.63 -11.08
N MET A 595 40.31 -13.55 -10.95
CA MET A 595 39.38 -14.41 -11.68
C MET A 595 39.42 -14.14 -13.19
N ASN A 596 39.53 -12.87 -13.61
CA ASN A 596 39.71 -12.50 -15.02
C ASN A 596 41.03 -13.06 -15.58
N ALA A 597 42.12 -12.97 -14.82
CA ALA A 597 43.42 -13.53 -15.19
C ALA A 597 43.38 -15.06 -15.31
N GLU A 598 42.77 -15.77 -14.34
CA GLU A 598 42.60 -17.22 -14.42
C GLU A 598 41.78 -17.63 -15.65
N ALA A 599 40.67 -16.95 -15.92
CA ALA A 599 39.83 -17.22 -17.07
C ALA A 599 40.56 -16.97 -18.40
N ASN A 600 41.34 -15.89 -18.51
CA ASN A 600 42.18 -15.63 -19.68
C ASN A 600 43.32 -16.65 -19.84
N ILE A 601 43.94 -17.10 -18.75
CA ILE A 601 44.94 -18.17 -18.75
C ILE A 601 44.35 -19.47 -19.32
N ARG A 602 43.11 -19.83 -18.91
CA ARG A 602 42.38 -21.01 -19.41
C ARG A 602 42.02 -20.89 -20.89
N MET A 603 41.73 -19.68 -21.37
CA MET A 603 41.47 -19.40 -22.79
C MET A 603 42.73 -19.26 -23.65
N GLY A 604 43.94 -19.32 -23.07
CA GLY A 604 45.21 -19.09 -23.78
C GLY A 604 45.55 -17.62 -24.03
N ASN A 605 44.75 -16.68 -23.52
CA ASN A 605 44.91 -15.23 -23.65
C ASN A 605 45.97 -14.69 -22.67
N LEU A 606 47.20 -15.19 -22.73
CA LEU A 606 48.23 -14.94 -21.71
C LEU A 606 48.56 -13.45 -21.53
N THR A 607 48.61 -12.67 -22.62
CA THR A 607 48.82 -11.20 -22.55
C THR A 607 47.74 -10.48 -21.76
N ALA A 608 46.47 -10.87 -21.91
CA ALA A 608 45.36 -10.26 -21.18
C ALA A 608 45.44 -10.58 -19.68
N ALA A 609 45.73 -11.84 -19.34
CA ALA A 609 45.95 -12.25 -17.95
C ALA A 609 47.16 -11.55 -17.32
N GLN A 610 48.28 -11.47 -18.04
CA GLN A 610 49.49 -10.78 -17.62
C GLN A 610 49.22 -9.30 -17.30
N ASN A 611 48.41 -8.62 -18.10
CA ASN A 611 48.04 -7.22 -17.85
C ASN A 611 47.20 -7.04 -16.57
N MET A 612 46.38 -8.02 -16.18
CA MET A 612 45.64 -7.98 -14.91
C MET A 612 46.55 -8.29 -13.72
N LEU A 613 47.42 -9.30 -13.84
CA LEU A 613 48.38 -9.65 -12.79
C LEU A 613 49.42 -8.55 -12.54
N ASN A 614 49.86 -7.86 -13.59
CA ASN A 614 50.85 -6.78 -13.47
C ASN A 614 50.28 -5.50 -12.84
N GLN A 615 48.96 -5.29 -12.83
CA GLN A 615 48.34 -4.23 -12.01
C GLN A 615 48.50 -4.51 -10.51
N LEU A 616 48.34 -5.78 -10.10
CA LEU A 616 48.52 -6.21 -8.72
C LEU A 616 50.00 -6.14 -8.29
N GLN A 617 50.91 -6.63 -9.15
CA GLN A 617 52.36 -6.50 -8.93
C GLN A 617 52.77 -5.02 -8.76
N ALA A 618 52.30 -4.14 -9.65
CA ALA A 618 52.63 -2.71 -9.61
C ALA A 618 52.15 -2.02 -8.32
N ARG A 619 50.91 -2.30 -7.88
CA ARG A 619 50.39 -1.83 -6.58
C ARG A 619 51.32 -2.23 -5.44
N SER A 620 51.68 -3.51 -5.40
CA SER A 620 52.52 -4.08 -4.34
C SER A 620 54.02 -3.79 -4.53
N ARG A 621 54.38 -2.89 -5.47
CA ARG A 621 55.75 -2.48 -5.81
C ARG A 621 56.67 -3.66 -6.19
N ARG A 622 56.09 -4.73 -6.73
CA ARG A 622 56.79 -5.93 -7.19
C ARG A 622 57.09 -5.82 -8.69
N PRO A 623 58.19 -6.42 -9.20
CA PRO A 623 58.47 -6.44 -10.63
C PRO A 623 57.33 -7.07 -11.43
N PRO A 624 57.07 -6.60 -12.67
CA PRO A 624 56.09 -7.25 -13.54
C PRO A 624 56.49 -8.69 -13.85
N VAL A 625 55.50 -9.57 -13.97
CA VAL A 625 55.67 -10.96 -14.39
C VAL A 625 55.43 -11.09 -15.91
N THR A 626 56.08 -12.09 -16.51
CA THR A 626 55.83 -12.54 -17.88
C THR A 626 55.20 -13.92 -17.83
N LEU A 627 54.04 -14.08 -18.47
CA LEU A 627 53.34 -15.37 -18.52
C LEU A 627 53.72 -16.17 -19.77
N ASP A 628 53.99 -17.45 -19.57
CA ASP A 628 54.17 -18.43 -20.64
C ASP A 628 53.33 -19.70 -20.36
N ASN A 629 53.38 -20.67 -21.28
CA ASN A 629 52.58 -21.89 -21.13
C ASN A 629 53.00 -22.80 -19.97
N ASN A 630 54.23 -22.67 -19.48
CA ASN A 630 54.78 -23.48 -18.40
C ASN A 630 54.55 -22.83 -17.03
N ASN A 631 54.64 -21.50 -16.94
CA ASN A 631 54.64 -20.77 -15.66
C ASN A 631 53.28 -20.19 -15.25
N LYS A 632 52.29 -20.12 -16.16
CA LYS A 632 51.06 -19.32 -16.00
C LYS A 632 50.28 -19.55 -14.70
N PHE A 633 50.10 -20.80 -14.28
CA PHE A 633 49.35 -21.11 -13.05
C PHE A 633 50.21 -20.92 -11.79
N ASP A 634 51.52 -21.15 -11.85
CA ASP A 634 52.42 -20.87 -10.72
C ASP A 634 52.54 -19.36 -10.46
N GLN A 635 52.66 -18.55 -11.51
CA GLN A 635 52.67 -17.08 -11.40
C GLN A 635 51.33 -16.55 -10.87
N LEU A 636 50.20 -17.08 -11.35
CA LEU A 636 48.89 -16.77 -10.78
C LEU A 636 48.85 -17.12 -9.29
N ASN A 637 49.28 -18.32 -8.91
CA ASN A 637 49.28 -18.78 -7.53
C ASN A 637 50.15 -17.91 -6.60
N LEU A 638 51.37 -17.55 -7.04
CA LEU A 638 52.26 -16.66 -6.29
C LEU A 638 51.64 -15.27 -6.06
N ILE A 639 50.86 -14.76 -7.02
CA ILE A 639 50.17 -13.48 -6.89
C ILE A 639 48.92 -13.62 -6.02
N VAL A 640 48.11 -14.69 -6.16
CA VAL A 640 47.00 -15.00 -5.25
C VAL A 640 47.50 -15.08 -3.80
N LYS A 641 48.56 -15.86 -3.54
CA LYS A 641 49.15 -16.00 -2.20
C LYS A 641 49.62 -14.67 -1.62
N ALA A 642 50.28 -13.84 -2.42
CA ALA A 642 50.81 -12.56 -1.93
C ALA A 642 49.74 -11.46 -1.79
N GLU A 643 48.71 -11.46 -2.64
CA GLU A 643 47.67 -10.42 -2.63
C GLU A 643 46.49 -10.76 -1.72
N ALA A 644 46.16 -12.04 -1.56
CA ALA A 644 44.90 -12.52 -1.00
C ALA A 644 45.05 -13.61 0.09
N SER A 645 46.25 -13.73 0.68
CA SER A 645 46.47 -14.62 1.82
C SER A 645 45.41 -14.40 2.89
N ARG A 646 44.81 -15.50 3.37
CA ARG A 646 43.73 -15.54 4.38
C ARG A 646 42.37 -15.02 3.95
N GLU A 647 42.14 -14.69 2.67
CA GLU A 647 40.83 -14.15 2.22
C GLU A 647 39.79 -15.22 1.84
N GLY A 648 40.08 -16.50 2.09
CA GLY A 648 39.06 -17.56 2.03
C GLY A 648 38.76 -18.14 0.65
N TYR A 649 39.71 -18.04 -0.29
CA TYR A 649 39.59 -18.63 -1.63
C TYR A 649 40.90 -19.18 -2.21
N HIS A 650 41.99 -19.22 -1.44
CA HIS A 650 43.30 -19.61 -1.92
C HIS A 650 43.40 -21.14 -2.08
N PHE A 651 42.93 -21.92 -1.10
CA PHE A 651 42.86 -23.39 -1.22
C PHE A 651 41.91 -23.81 -2.34
N ALA A 652 40.72 -23.18 -2.41
CA ALA A 652 39.78 -23.40 -3.51
C ALA A 652 40.38 -23.07 -4.89
N THR A 653 41.29 -22.09 -4.97
CA THR A 653 42.00 -21.74 -6.20
C THR A 653 43.09 -22.78 -6.53
N LEU A 654 43.91 -23.19 -5.56
CA LEU A 654 44.91 -24.27 -5.72
C LEU A 654 44.30 -25.56 -6.28
N VAL A 655 43.14 -25.97 -5.76
CA VAL A 655 42.39 -27.13 -6.28
C VAL A 655 41.91 -26.87 -7.71
N ARG A 656 41.29 -25.72 -7.98
CA ARG A 656 40.71 -25.37 -9.29
C ARG A 656 41.77 -25.26 -10.40
N ILE A 657 42.98 -24.78 -10.10
CA ILE A 657 44.08 -24.66 -11.07
C ILE A 657 45.02 -25.89 -11.10
N GLY A 658 44.74 -26.92 -10.30
CA GLY A 658 45.48 -28.19 -10.32
C GLY A 658 46.82 -28.19 -9.58
N LEU A 659 47.10 -27.18 -8.75
CA LEU A 659 48.36 -27.07 -7.99
C LEU A 659 48.28 -27.61 -6.55
N ALA A 660 47.09 -27.96 -6.04
CA ALA A 660 46.93 -28.42 -4.65
C ALA A 660 47.85 -29.59 -4.27
N ASP A 661 48.00 -30.61 -5.13
CA ASP A 661 48.86 -31.77 -4.83
C ASP A 661 50.35 -31.38 -4.77
N ALA A 662 50.82 -30.60 -5.75
CA ALA A 662 52.20 -30.11 -5.81
C ALA A 662 52.57 -29.21 -4.62
N GLN A 663 51.61 -28.44 -4.09
CA GLN A 663 51.85 -27.49 -3.00
C GLN A 663 51.62 -28.06 -1.59
N LEU A 664 50.78 -29.11 -1.43
CA LEU A 664 50.25 -29.53 -0.13
C LEU A 664 50.45 -31.03 0.20
N SER A 665 50.90 -31.87 -0.74
CA SER A 665 51.04 -33.33 -0.53
C SER A 665 52.01 -33.70 0.59
N SER A 666 53.05 -32.89 0.81
CA SER A 666 54.01 -32.99 1.92
C SER A 666 53.37 -32.77 3.30
N LEU A 667 52.23 -32.09 3.36
CA LEU A 667 51.45 -31.82 4.58
C LEU A 667 50.32 -32.84 4.80
N GLY A 668 50.20 -33.87 3.96
CA GLY A 668 49.15 -34.88 4.05
C GLY A 668 47.98 -34.69 3.07
N PHE A 669 48.02 -33.68 2.19
CA PHE A 669 47.02 -33.57 1.12
C PHE A 669 47.03 -34.81 0.22
N ARG A 670 45.86 -35.25 -0.23
CA ARG A 670 45.62 -36.44 -1.06
C ARG A 670 44.41 -36.15 -1.95
N ALA A 671 44.23 -36.92 -3.02
CA ALA A 671 43.15 -36.71 -3.99
C ALA A 671 41.74 -36.53 -3.39
N ARG A 672 41.38 -37.25 -2.31
CA ARG A 672 40.08 -37.08 -1.61
C ARG A 672 39.88 -35.68 -1.00
N HIS A 673 40.97 -35.02 -0.58
CA HIS A 673 40.95 -33.73 0.13
C HIS A 673 40.62 -32.54 -0.79
N VAL A 674 40.38 -32.75 -2.10
CA VAL A 674 39.79 -31.74 -2.99
C VAL A 674 38.36 -31.35 -2.58
N LEU A 675 37.68 -32.21 -1.82
CA LEU A 675 36.40 -31.95 -1.17
C LEU A 675 36.50 -32.35 0.30
N LEU A 676 35.72 -31.71 1.17
CA LEU A 676 35.49 -32.13 2.55
C LEU A 676 34.56 -33.36 2.59
N PRO A 677 34.67 -34.24 3.61
CA PRO A 677 33.69 -35.30 3.82
C PRO A 677 32.32 -34.73 4.16
N ILE A 678 31.26 -35.42 3.74
CA ILE A 678 29.91 -35.21 4.28
C ILE A 678 29.95 -35.56 5.78
N PRO A 679 29.39 -34.73 6.69
CA PRO A 679 29.47 -35.00 8.12
C PRO A 679 28.75 -36.31 8.48
N GLU A 680 29.35 -37.07 9.39
CA GLU A 680 28.86 -38.39 9.83
C GLU A 680 27.40 -38.34 10.31
N ARG A 681 27.03 -37.27 11.02
CA ARG A 681 25.66 -37.02 11.47
C ARG A 681 24.64 -37.03 10.34
N GLU A 682 24.97 -36.47 9.18
CA GLU A 682 24.04 -36.36 8.05
C GLU A 682 23.82 -37.72 7.38
N LEU A 683 24.85 -38.58 7.36
CA LEU A 683 24.78 -39.96 6.88
C LEU A 683 23.93 -40.85 7.80
N ILE A 684 23.92 -40.56 9.10
CA ILE A 684 23.09 -41.26 10.10
C ILE A 684 21.63 -40.82 10.03
N LEU A 685 21.37 -39.53 9.82
CA LEU A 685 20.02 -38.96 9.82
C LEU A 685 19.21 -39.26 8.55
N ASP A 686 19.87 -39.37 7.39
CA ASP A 686 19.20 -39.55 6.10
C ASP A 686 19.89 -40.61 5.23
N THR A 687 19.19 -41.71 4.96
CA THR A 687 19.67 -42.82 4.13
C THR A 687 19.89 -42.45 2.65
N LYS A 688 19.46 -41.25 2.21
CA LYS A 688 19.77 -40.70 0.89
C LYS A 688 21.10 -39.94 0.84
N MET A 689 21.73 -39.67 1.98
CA MET A 689 23.02 -38.99 2.04
C MET A 689 24.14 -39.99 1.83
N VAL A 690 25.00 -39.71 0.85
CA VAL A 690 26.13 -40.57 0.44
C VAL A 690 27.43 -39.79 0.64
N GLN A 691 28.45 -40.47 1.17
CA GLN A 691 29.78 -39.89 1.42
C GLN A 691 30.50 -39.50 0.11
N ASN A 692 31.43 -38.54 0.19
CA ASN A 692 32.35 -38.19 -0.89
C ASN A 692 33.41 -39.28 -1.12
N PRO A 693 33.87 -39.51 -2.37
CA PRO A 693 34.82 -40.59 -2.67
C PRO A 693 36.11 -40.52 -1.84
N GLY A 694 36.44 -41.62 -1.16
CA GLY A 694 37.69 -41.79 -0.41
C GLY A 694 37.64 -41.44 1.08
N TYR A 695 36.45 -41.18 1.64
CA TYR A 695 36.18 -40.95 3.07
C TYR A 695 35.34 -42.07 3.69
#